data_AF-A0A2A4JLM9-F1
#
_entry.id   AF-A0A2A4JLM9-F1
#
_cell.length_a   1.000
_cell.length_b   1.000
_cell.length_c   1.000
_cell.angle_alpha   90.00
_cell.angle_beta   90.00
_cell.angle_gamma   90.00
#
_symmetry.space_group_name_H-M   'P 1'
#
loop_
_entity.id
_entity.type
_entity.pdbx_description
1 polymer ?
#
loop_
_entity_poly.entity_id
_entity_poly.type
_entity_poly.pdbx_seq_one_letter_code
_entity_poly.pdbx_strand_id
1 'polypeptide(L)'
;EVRQALSMMKQWAPMDVEDALELLTPKFTHPAVRKYAISRLKQAPDDDLLLYLLQLVQALKYEDFNEIHDGEVRQALSMMKQWAPMDVEDALELLTPKFTHPAVRKYAISRLKQAPDDDLLLYLLQLVQALKYEDFNEIHDEYARVCGKDPSTAELESRESRLMQSGHRGSQASLLSASVLTASEMTSSTTSRRSTDATIEEAPAALDNSVSVNNNTSVDNNNPFSEDPSEERLSLASFLISRACSNSVVANYLYWYLLIECEDSDAARDLTARHMYLAVMRTFSHRLARGNADHQRTRSFLARQQVFIDKLVKLVKTVTRESGNRNKKAERLQQLLADPDAFKFNFTNFEPMPFPLDPNVTIKGIVAKKASLFKSALMPSKLTFLTTEGMEYEAIFKHGDDLRQDQLILQMITLMDKLLRRENLDLKLTPYKVLATSSKHGFLQFIESVTVAEALATEGSIQNFFRKHNPCEGAPYGIKPETMDTYIRSCAGYCVITYLLGVGDRHLDNLLLTRGGALFHIDFGYILGRDPKPLPPPMKLSKEMVEAMGGVHSDLYHEFRKQCYTAFLHLRRHANLMLNLFSLMVDASVPDIALEPDKAVKKVQDKLRLDLGDEEAVHYLQNLLDMSVTAVMAVLVEQFHKFAQYWRK
;
A
#
# COMPACT_ATOMS: atom_id res chain seq x y z
N GLU A 1 -12.47 22.57 41.24
CA GLU A 1 -13.27 22.83 40.01
C GLU A 1 -13.88 21.56 39.42
N VAL A 2 -13.12 20.59 38.87
CA VAL A 2 -13.70 19.35 38.30
C VAL A 2 -14.57 18.56 39.29
N ARG A 3 -14.13 18.35 40.54
CA ARG A 3 -14.95 17.69 41.58
C ARG A 3 -16.23 18.45 41.94
N GLN A 4 -16.21 19.78 41.79
CA GLN A 4 -17.35 20.65 42.07
C GLN A 4 -18.34 20.63 40.91
N ALA A 5 -17.85 20.62 39.67
CA ALA A 5 -18.67 20.41 38.48
C ALA A 5 -19.36 19.02 38.50
N LEU A 6 -18.63 17.96 38.87
CA LEU A 6 -19.17 16.60 39.00
C LEU A 6 -20.21 16.45 40.12
N SER A 7 -20.13 17.26 41.19
CA SER A 7 -21.17 17.23 42.23
C SER A 7 -22.45 17.93 41.79
N MET A 8 -22.35 18.97 40.95
CA MET A 8 -23.48 19.71 40.39
C MET A 8 -24.25 18.90 39.33
N MET A 9 -23.61 17.95 38.64
CA MET A 9 -24.29 17.05 37.70
C MET A 9 -25.42 16.23 38.35
N LYS A 10 -25.33 15.94 39.65
CA LYS A 10 -26.39 15.24 40.39
C LYS A 10 -27.64 16.10 40.62
N GLN A 11 -27.54 17.40 40.36
CA GLN A 11 -28.59 18.40 40.58
C GLN A 11 -29.17 18.93 39.25
N TRP A 12 -28.71 18.43 38.10
CA TRP A 12 -29.20 18.84 36.80
C TRP A 12 -30.62 18.33 36.56
N ALA A 13 -31.40 19.11 35.81
CA ALA A 13 -32.71 18.69 35.32
C ALA A 13 -32.58 17.39 34.50
N PRO A 14 -33.64 16.56 34.42
CA PRO A 14 -33.61 15.34 33.62
C PRO A 14 -33.30 15.68 32.16
N MET A 15 -32.09 15.33 31.75
CA MET A 15 -31.55 15.49 30.41
C MET A 15 -32.30 14.61 29.43
N ASP A 16 -32.61 15.13 28.25
CA ASP A 16 -33.23 14.35 27.17
C ASP A 16 -32.19 13.45 26.45
N VAL A 17 -32.67 12.67 25.49
CA VAL A 17 -31.84 11.70 24.76
C VAL A 17 -30.82 12.41 23.87
N GLU A 18 -31.17 13.55 23.27
CA GLU A 18 -30.31 14.31 22.36
C GLU A 18 -29.14 14.95 23.10
N ASP A 19 -29.39 15.60 24.24
CA ASP A 19 -28.36 16.15 25.10
C ASP A 19 -27.44 15.05 25.67
N ALA A 20 -28.01 13.89 26.03
CA ALA A 20 -27.22 12.75 26.49
C ALA A 20 -26.32 12.19 25.38
N LEU A 21 -26.77 12.19 24.12
CA LEU A 21 -25.94 11.81 22.97
C LEU A 21 -24.83 12.82 22.71
N GLU A 22 -25.07 14.12 22.90
CA GLU A 22 -24.02 15.15 22.78
C GLU A 22 -22.88 14.89 23.78
N LEU A 23 -23.20 14.48 25.00
CA LEU A 23 -22.21 14.12 26.02
C LEU A 23 -21.42 12.85 25.71
N LEU A 24 -21.81 12.07 24.69
CA LEU A 24 -21.04 10.92 24.18
C LEU A 24 -20.15 11.28 22.98
N THR A 25 -20.24 12.50 22.46
CA THR A 25 -19.37 12.99 21.38
C THR A 25 -17.91 13.16 21.85
N PRO A 26 -16.92 13.25 20.93
CA PRO A 26 -15.52 13.41 21.30
C PRO A 26 -15.19 14.72 22.05
N LYS A 27 -16.13 15.67 22.13
CA LYS A 27 -16.00 16.88 22.93
C LYS A 27 -15.95 16.58 24.44
N PHE A 28 -16.52 15.45 24.87
CA PHE A 28 -16.64 15.07 26.28
C PHE A 28 -15.97 13.72 26.54
N THR A 29 -14.71 13.78 26.97
CA THR A 29 -13.86 12.59 27.19
C THR A 29 -13.81 12.13 28.65
N HIS A 30 -14.38 12.88 29.59
CA HIS A 30 -14.28 12.56 31.01
C HIS A 30 -15.19 11.37 31.39
N PRO A 31 -14.67 10.27 31.97
CA PRO A 31 -15.43 9.04 32.20
C PRO A 31 -16.72 9.23 33.02
N ALA A 32 -16.69 10.09 34.04
CA ALA A 32 -17.86 10.38 34.85
C ALA A 32 -18.99 11.12 34.09
N VAL A 33 -18.65 11.93 33.08
CA VAL A 33 -19.64 12.64 32.24
C VAL A 33 -20.30 11.64 31.29
N ARG A 34 -19.51 10.78 30.66
CA ARG A 34 -19.98 9.73 29.77
C ARG A 34 -20.84 8.70 30.50
N LYS A 35 -20.42 8.27 31.69
CA LYS A 35 -21.19 7.35 32.55
C LYS A 35 -22.55 7.95 32.96
N TYR A 36 -22.60 9.26 33.20
CA TYR A 36 -23.86 9.96 33.45
C TYR A 36 -24.75 9.94 32.21
N ALA A 37 -24.22 10.26 31.02
CA ALA A 37 -24.94 10.18 29.75
C ALA A 37 -25.53 8.78 29.48
N ILE A 38 -24.73 7.72 29.67
CA ILE A 38 -25.20 6.33 29.55
C ILE A 38 -26.30 6.01 30.56
N SER A 39 -26.18 6.51 31.80
CA SER A 39 -27.21 6.29 32.82
C SER A 39 -28.55 6.97 32.49
N ARG A 40 -28.52 8.06 31.71
CA ARG A 40 -29.70 8.75 31.18
C ARG A 40 -30.30 8.01 30.00
N LEU A 41 -29.47 7.56 29.06
CA LEU A 41 -29.89 6.74 27.91
C LEU A 41 -30.52 5.41 28.35
N LYS A 42 -30.02 4.79 29.43
CA LYS A 42 -30.64 3.58 30.03
C LYS A 42 -32.06 3.80 30.57
N GLN A 43 -32.48 5.05 30.76
CA GLN A 43 -33.82 5.41 31.24
C GLN A 43 -34.74 5.83 30.09
N ALA A 44 -34.23 5.89 28.85
CA ALA A 44 -35.01 6.25 27.68
C ALA A 44 -35.84 5.04 27.18
N PRO A 45 -37.02 5.28 26.57
CA PRO A 45 -37.78 4.24 25.87
C PRO A 45 -36.98 3.62 24.72
N ASP A 46 -37.18 2.32 24.48
CA ASP A 46 -36.49 1.61 23.38
C ASP A 46 -36.79 2.22 22.00
N ASP A 47 -38.01 2.70 21.78
CA ASP A 47 -38.44 3.37 20.53
C ASP A 47 -37.66 4.67 20.27
N ASP A 48 -37.32 5.41 21.33
CA ASP A 48 -36.52 6.65 21.22
C ASP A 48 -35.06 6.30 20.94
N LEU A 49 -34.51 5.26 21.59
CA LEU A 49 -33.13 4.81 21.35
C LEU A 49 -32.92 4.27 19.92
N LEU A 50 -33.93 3.62 19.35
CA LEU A 50 -33.93 3.14 17.96
C LEU A 50 -33.70 4.27 16.96
N LEU A 51 -34.25 5.45 17.21
CA LEU A 51 -34.10 6.63 16.34
C LEU A 51 -32.65 7.12 16.26
N TYR A 52 -31.83 6.82 17.28
CA TYR A 52 -30.45 7.26 17.40
C TYR A 52 -29.44 6.10 17.40
N LEU A 53 -29.84 4.91 16.93
CA LEU A 53 -29.00 3.71 16.94
C LEU A 53 -27.65 3.96 16.23
N LEU A 54 -27.67 4.67 15.11
CA LEU A 54 -26.46 4.96 14.34
C LEU A 54 -25.50 5.88 15.13
N GLN A 55 -26.03 6.89 15.81
CA GLN A 55 -25.28 7.82 16.65
C GLN A 55 -24.73 7.13 17.90
N LEU A 56 -25.48 6.20 18.50
CA LEU A 56 -25.02 5.37 19.62
C LEU A 56 -23.86 4.45 19.20
N VAL A 57 -23.92 3.88 18.00
CA VAL A 57 -22.83 3.07 17.43
C VAL A 57 -21.60 3.93 17.16
N GLN A 58 -21.78 5.16 16.66
CA GLN A 58 -20.67 6.09 16.49
C GLN A 58 -20.07 6.54 17.83
N ALA A 59 -20.87 6.66 18.89
CA ALA A 59 -20.39 7.00 20.23
C ALA A 59 -19.45 5.93 20.82
N LEU A 60 -19.63 4.66 20.44
CA LEU A 60 -18.73 3.57 20.85
C LEU A 60 -17.29 3.78 20.38
N LYS A 61 -17.05 4.57 19.33
CA LYS A 61 -15.70 4.93 18.87
C LYS A 61 -14.88 5.69 19.93
N TYR A 62 -15.54 6.26 20.93
CA TYR A 62 -14.93 7.12 21.94
C TYR A 62 -15.06 6.54 23.36
N GLU A 63 -15.50 5.29 23.49
CA GLU A 63 -15.50 4.57 24.77
C GLU A 63 -14.13 3.93 25.04
N ASP A 64 -13.69 3.96 26.30
CA ASP A 64 -12.48 3.24 26.71
C ASP A 64 -12.83 1.77 26.95
N PHE A 65 -12.60 0.95 25.93
CA PHE A 65 -12.87 -0.49 25.98
C PHE A 65 -12.06 -1.23 27.07
N ASN A 66 -11.03 -0.61 27.66
CA ASN A 66 -10.28 -1.20 28.77
C ASN A 66 -11.00 -1.06 30.13
N GLU A 67 -11.98 -0.14 30.25
CA GLU A 67 -12.73 0.09 31.50
C GLU A 67 -14.14 -0.53 31.50
N ILE A 68 -14.55 -1.16 30.38
CA ILE A 68 -15.87 -1.77 30.20
C ILE A 68 -15.95 -3.08 31.02
N HIS A 69 -16.99 -3.22 31.84
CA HIS A 69 -17.21 -4.45 32.62
C HIS A 69 -17.57 -5.63 31.69
N ASP A 70 -17.18 -6.86 32.03
CA ASP A 70 -17.44 -8.09 31.23
C ASP A 70 -18.90 -8.29 30.77
N GLY A 71 -19.87 -7.66 31.42
CA GLY A 71 -21.29 -7.66 31.01
C GLY A 71 -21.57 -6.74 29.82
N GLU A 72 -20.96 -5.56 29.79
CA GLU A 72 -21.12 -4.56 28.73
C GLU A 72 -20.37 -4.99 27.46
N VAL A 73 -19.20 -5.64 27.59
CA VAL A 73 -18.49 -6.26 26.45
C VAL A 73 -19.37 -7.36 25.82
N ARG A 74 -19.95 -8.25 26.63
CA ARG A 74 -20.85 -9.30 26.13
C ARG A 74 -22.08 -8.73 25.41
N GLN A 75 -22.65 -7.65 25.93
CA GLN A 75 -23.78 -6.98 25.30
C GLN A 75 -23.37 -6.33 23.97
N ALA A 76 -22.25 -5.61 23.92
CA ALA A 76 -21.73 -5.00 22.69
C ALA A 76 -21.43 -6.04 21.61
N LEU A 77 -20.82 -7.18 21.98
CA LEU A 77 -20.58 -8.29 21.05
C LEU A 77 -21.88 -8.93 20.55
N SER A 78 -22.92 -9.00 21.39
CA SER A 78 -24.25 -9.47 20.96
C SER A 78 -24.89 -8.51 19.96
N MET A 79 -24.74 -7.20 20.16
CA MET A 79 -25.26 -6.18 19.25
C MET A 79 -24.52 -6.14 17.92
N MET A 80 -23.19 -6.36 17.94
CA MET A 80 -22.37 -6.40 16.72
C MET A 80 -22.85 -7.48 15.73
N LYS A 81 -23.45 -8.58 16.22
CA LYS A 81 -24.05 -9.63 15.37
C LYS A 81 -25.33 -9.17 14.65
N GLN A 82 -26.00 -8.17 15.19
CA GLN A 82 -27.27 -7.63 14.68
C GLN A 82 -27.06 -6.37 13.84
N TRP A 83 -25.85 -5.82 13.81
CA TRP A 83 -25.55 -4.61 13.05
C TRP A 83 -25.60 -4.82 11.55
N ALA A 84 -25.96 -3.74 10.85
CA ALA A 84 -25.80 -3.69 9.41
C ALA A 84 -24.33 -4.00 9.05
N PRO A 85 -24.10 -4.82 8.02
CA PRO A 85 -22.77 -5.16 7.54
C PRO A 85 -21.90 -3.92 7.33
N MET A 86 -20.75 -3.85 8.00
CA MET A 86 -19.82 -2.72 7.89
C MET A 86 -19.09 -2.74 6.53
N ASP A 87 -18.80 -1.57 5.96
CA ASP A 87 -17.98 -1.49 4.75
C ASP A 87 -16.54 -1.95 5.00
N VAL A 88 -15.86 -2.40 3.95
CA VAL A 88 -14.49 -2.95 4.07
C VAL A 88 -13.51 -1.88 4.54
N GLU A 89 -13.72 -0.65 4.09
CA GLU A 89 -12.92 0.53 4.41
C GLU A 89 -12.98 0.88 5.90
N ASP A 90 -14.15 0.75 6.52
CA ASP A 90 -14.36 0.96 7.95
C ASP A 90 -13.81 -0.21 8.77
N ALA A 91 -13.87 -1.44 8.23
CA ALA A 91 -13.29 -2.62 8.88
C ALA A 91 -11.76 -2.52 9.04
N LEU A 92 -11.07 -1.76 8.19
CA LEU A 92 -9.63 -1.49 8.35
C LEU A 92 -9.32 -0.71 9.64
N GLU A 93 -10.24 0.16 10.10
CA GLU A 93 -10.09 0.89 11.36
C GLU A 93 -10.01 -0.09 12.55
N LEU A 94 -10.78 -1.17 12.49
CA LEU A 94 -10.85 -2.20 13.53
C LEU A 94 -9.57 -3.06 13.63
N LEU A 95 -8.67 -2.97 12.65
CA LEU A 95 -7.36 -3.64 12.68
C LEU A 95 -6.24 -2.76 13.25
N THR A 96 -6.53 -1.47 13.48
CA THR A 96 -5.59 -0.53 14.11
C THR A 96 -5.32 -0.91 15.58
N PRO A 97 -4.22 -0.42 16.20
CA PRO A 97 -3.92 -0.73 17.60
C PRO A 97 -4.96 -0.18 18.59
N LYS A 98 -5.90 0.67 18.15
CA LYS A 98 -7.01 1.16 18.97
C LYS A 98 -7.96 0.04 19.42
N PHE A 99 -8.07 -1.03 18.63
CA PHE A 99 -8.95 -2.15 18.90
C PHE A 99 -8.13 -3.43 19.13
N THR A 100 -8.14 -3.92 20.38
CA THR A 100 -7.38 -5.10 20.81
C THR A 100 -8.27 -6.34 20.95
N HIS A 101 -9.60 -6.17 21.04
CA HIS A 101 -10.51 -7.26 21.34
C HIS A 101 -10.58 -8.30 20.20
N PRO A 102 -10.32 -9.60 20.45
CA PRO A 102 -10.25 -10.63 19.40
C PRO A 102 -11.51 -10.75 18.54
N ALA A 103 -12.71 -10.65 19.15
CA ALA A 103 -13.96 -10.73 18.40
C ALA A 103 -14.16 -9.57 17.42
N VAL A 104 -13.63 -8.38 17.73
CA VAL A 104 -13.70 -7.20 16.84
C VAL A 104 -12.76 -7.41 15.65
N ARG A 105 -11.55 -7.93 15.89
CA ARG A 105 -10.61 -8.30 14.82
C ARG A 105 -11.17 -9.41 13.92
N LYS A 106 -11.79 -10.44 14.49
CA LYS A 106 -12.47 -11.50 13.73
C LYS A 106 -13.60 -10.95 12.87
N TYR A 107 -14.40 -10.03 13.41
CA TYR A 107 -15.42 -9.34 12.61
C TYR A 107 -14.78 -8.56 11.45
N ALA A 108 -13.73 -7.78 11.70
CA ALA A 108 -13.00 -7.05 10.66
C ALA A 108 -12.48 -8.00 9.54
N ILE A 109 -11.89 -9.13 9.92
CA ILE A 109 -11.42 -10.17 8.98
C ILE A 109 -12.60 -10.76 8.19
N SER A 110 -13.76 -10.97 8.81
CA SER A 110 -14.97 -11.43 8.12
C SER A 110 -15.46 -10.45 7.06
N ARG A 111 -15.27 -9.14 7.29
CA ARG A 111 -15.56 -8.09 6.30
C ARG A 111 -14.53 -8.10 5.17
N LEU A 112 -13.24 -8.22 5.49
CA LEU A 112 -12.17 -8.33 4.49
C LEU A 112 -12.30 -9.56 3.58
N LYS A 113 -12.88 -10.66 4.06
CA LYS A 113 -13.17 -11.85 3.24
C LYS A 113 -14.12 -11.55 2.07
N GLN A 114 -15.01 -10.57 2.22
CA GLN A 114 -15.97 -10.18 1.18
C GLN A 114 -15.34 -9.24 0.14
N ALA A 115 -14.19 -8.64 0.45
CA ALA A 115 -13.51 -7.72 -0.46
C ALA A 115 -12.89 -8.47 -1.65
N PRO A 116 -13.01 -7.97 -2.89
CA PRO A 116 -12.34 -8.54 -4.05
C PRO A 116 -10.81 -8.37 -3.94
N ASP A 117 -10.07 -9.23 -4.65
CA ASP A 117 -8.59 -9.26 -4.58
C ASP A 117 -7.97 -7.94 -5.04
N ASP A 118 -8.58 -7.27 -6.01
CA ASP A 118 -8.12 -5.97 -6.52
C ASP A 118 -8.22 -4.84 -5.49
N ASP A 119 -9.15 -4.95 -4.55
CA ASP A 119 -9.28 -4.01 -3.43
C ASP A 119 -8.37 -4.45 -2.28
N LEU A 120 -8.24 -5.76 -2.02
CA LEU A 120 -7.29 -6.30 -1.05
C LEU A 120 -5.85 -5.85 -1.39
N LEU A 121 -5.46 -5.88 -2.66
CA LEU A 121 -4.14 -5.42 -3.13
C LEU A 121 -3.88 -3.93 -2.82
N LEU A 122 -4.92 -3.09 -2.75
CA LEU A 122 -4.77 -1.68 -2.38
C LEU A 122 -4.44 -1.48 -0.90
N TYR A 123 -4.79 -2.45 -0.04
CA TYR A 123 -4.61 -2.35 1.40
C TYR A 123 -3.57 -3.36 1.92
N LEU A 124 -3.05 -4.24 1.05
CA LEU A 124 -2.19 -5.36 1.45
C LEU A 124 -0.94 -4.91 2.21
N LEU A 125 -0.32 -3.80 1.81
CA LEU A 125 0.84 -3.25 2.53
C LEU A 125 0.47 -2.92 3.99
N GLN A 126 -0.69 -2.28 4.20
CA GLN A 126 -1.20 -1.92 5.52
C GLN A 126 -1.65 -3.14 6.32
N LEU A 127 -2.22 -4.15 5.67
CA LEU A 127 -2.59 -5.41 6.32
C LEU A 127 -1.38 -6.21 6.78
N VAL A 128 -0.27 -6.16 6.04
CA VAL A 128 1.01 -6.73 6.51
C VAL A 128 1.47 -6.01 7.77
N GLN A 129 1.40 -4.67 7.82
CA GLN A 129 1.73 -3.91 9.03
C GLN A 129 0.78 -4.20 10.20
N ALA A 130 -0.51 -4.42 9.92
CA ALA A 130 -1.51 -4.73 10.93
C ALA A 130 -1.24 -6.06 11.68
N LEU A 131 -0.40 -6.95 11.11
CA LEU A 131 0.07 -8.16 11.80
C LEU A 131 0.84 -7.83 13.10
N LYS A 132 1.47 -6.65 13.20
CA LYS A 132 2.13 -6.18 14.42
C LYS A 132 1.18 -6.03 15.60
N TYR A 133 -0.13 -5.91 15.34
CA TYR A 133 -1.16 -5.72 16.34
C TYR A 133 -1.98 -6.99 16.63
N GLU A 134 -1.65 -8.12 16.00
CA GLU A 134 -2.28 -9.41 16.29
C GLU A 134 -1.70 -10.09 17.54
N ASP A 135 -2.39 -11.11 18.04
CA ASP A 135 -1.86 -11.98 19.09
C ASP A 135 -0.78 -12.91 18.52
N PHE A 136 0.47 -12.66 18.92
CA PHE A 136 1.61 -13.43 18.45
C PHE A 136 1.57 -14.90 18.91
N ASN A 137 0.89 -15.21 20.02
CA ASN A 137 0.73 -16.59 20.47
C ASN A 137 -0.15 -17.36 19.49
N GLU A 138 -1.24 -16.76 18.99
CA GLU A 138 -2.11 -17.39 17.99
C GLU A 138 -1.35 -17.69 16.69
N ILE A 139 -0.51 -16.75 16.25
CA ILE A 139 0.35 -16.91 15.06
C ILE A 139 1.37 -18.03 15.29
N HIS A 140 2.01 -18.06 16.46
CA HIS A 140 3.00 -19.09 16.80
C HIS A 140 2.37 -20.48 16.92
N ASP A 141 1.17 -20.58 17.51
CA ASP A 141 0.41 -21.82 17.60
C ASP A 141 -0.03 -22.32 16.23
N GLU A 142 -0.42 -21.43 15.31
CA GLU A 142 -0.65 -21.80 13.92
C GLU A 142 0.62 -22.32 13.24
N TYR A 143 1.73 -21.61 13.37
CA TYR A 143 3.03 -22.06 12.86
C TYR A 143 3.39 -23.46 13.39
N ALA A 144 3.31 -23.68 14.70
CA ALA A 144 3.63 -24.96 15.33
C ALA A 144 2.69 -26.09 14.86
N ARG A 145 1.41 -25.80 14.60
CA ARG A 145 0.46 -26.78 14.04
C ARG A 145 0.76 -27.13 12.59
N VAL A 146 1.08 -26.13 11.76
CA VAL A 146 1.25 -26.30 10.30
C VAL A 146 2.61 -26.90 9.97
N CYS A 147 3.67 -26.40 10.61
CA CYS A 147 5.05 -26.81 10.38
C CYS A 147 5.51 -27.96 11.30
N GLY A 148 4.78 -28.24 12.39
CA GLY A 148 5.17 -29.19 13.43
C GLY A 148 6.00 -28.52 14.54
N LYS A 149 5.98 -29.10 15.76
CA LYS A 149 6.91 -28.71 16.85
C LYS A 149 8.31 -29.20 16.48
N ASP A 150 9.05 -28.39 15.76
CA ASP A 150 10.44 -28.71 15.42
C ASP A 150 11.33 -28.43 16.66
N PRO A 151 12.15 -29.38 17.15
CA PRO A 151 13.18 -29.12 18.18
C PRO A 151 14.14 -27.99 17.78
N SER A 152 14.12 -27.62 16.50
CA SER A 152 14.93 -26.61 15.87
C SER A 152 14.64 -25.17 16.30
N THR A 153 13.49 -24.82 16.91
CA THR A 153 13.24 -23.41 17.32
C THR A 153 14.28 -22.91 18.33
N ALA A 154 14.68 -23.74 19.29
CA ALA A 154 15.77 -23.45 20.22
C ALA A 154 17.16 -23.51 19.55
N GLU A 155 17.35 -24.38 18.55
CA GLU A 155 18.60 -24.45 17.80
C GLU A 155 18.76 -23.31 16.78
N LEU A 156 17.66 -22.80 16.21
CA LEU A 156 17.57 -21.66 15.29
C LEU A 156 17.86 -20.37 16.04
N GLU A 157 17.27 -20.19 17.23
CA GLU A 157 17.65 -19.10 18.14
C GLU A 157 19.15 -19.18 18.48
N SER A 158 19.70 -20.38 18.68
CA SER A 158 21.14 -20.59 18.93
C SER A 158 22.04 -20.39 17.69
N ARG A 159 21.54 -20.64 16.47
CA ARG A 159 22.27 -20.52 15.19
C ARG A 159 22.24 -19.09 14.67
N GLU A 160 21.11 -18.39 14.81
CA GLU A 160 21.00 -16.97 14.50
C GLU A 160 21.82 -16.14 15.49
N SER A 161 21.81 -16.47 16.78
CA SER A 161 22.71 -15.85 17.77
C SER A 161 24.20 -16.02 17.42
N ARG A 162 24.58 -17.15 16.81
CA ARG A 162 25.95 -17.43 16.35
C ARG A 162 26.31 -16.73 15.03
N LEU A 163 25.37 -16.58 14.09
CA LEU A 163 25.54 -15.85 12.84
C LEU A 163 25.62 -14.32 13.06
N MET A 164 24.93 -13.80 14.08
CA MET A 164 25.00 -12.39 14.48
C MET A 164 26.36 -12.01 15.10
N GLN A 165 27.09 -12.97 15.69
CA GLN A 165 28.44 -12.74 16.25
C GLN A 165 29.57 -12.81 15.20
N SER A 166 29.35 -13.41 14.02
CA SER A 166 30.43 -13.70 13.05
C SER A 166 30.54 -12.74 11.86
N GLY A 167 29.72 -11.67 11.80
CA GLY A 167 29.85 -10.58 10.82
C GLY A 167 29.71 -10.96 9.34
N HIS A 168 29.32 -12.20 9.01
CA HIS A 168 29.18 -12.68 7.64
C HIS A 168 27.74 -12.54 7.13
N ARG A 169 27.51 -11.51 6.29
CA ARG A 169 26.26 -11.27 5.55
C ARG A 169 26.15 -12.23 4.36
N GLY A 170 25.61 -13.44 4.58
CA GLY A 170 25.20 -14.39 3.54
C GLY A 170 23.75 -14.16 3.10
N SER A 171 23.43 -14.41 1.82
CA SER A 171 22.09 -14.20 1.25
C SER A 171 21.06 -15.16 1.89
N GLN A 172 19.89 -14.63 2.24
CA GLN A 172 18.75 -15.36 2.83
C GLN A 172 18.05 -16.27 1.81
N ALA A 173 18.80 -16.92 0.92
CA ALA A 173 18.33 -17.95 0.00
C ALA A 173 17.77 -19.21 0.72
N SER A 174 17.47 -19.15 2.02
CA SER A 174 17.01 -20.28 2.83
C SER A 174 15.50 -20.28 3.16
N LEU A 175 14.77 -19.17 3.06
CA LEU A 175 13.36 -19.13 3.48
C LEU A 175 12.41 -19.86 2.51
N LEU A 176 12.79 -19.95 1.24
CA LEU A 176 12.07 -20.70 0.19
C LEU A 176 12.82 -21.95 -0.30
N SER A 177 14.05 -22.22 0.15
CA SER A 177 14.80 -23.37 -0.37
C SER A 177 14.29 -24.69 0.23
N ALA A 178 14.23 -25.71 -0.62
CA ALA A 178 13.86 -27.07 -0.24
C ALA A 178 14.81 -27.71 0.79
N SER A 179 15.98 -27.11 1.03
CA SER A 179 17.04 -27.64 1.89
C SER A 179 16.73 -27.60 3.40
N VAL A 180 15.61 -27.00 3.80
CA VAL A 180 15.13 -27.02 5.21
C VAL A 180 14.14 -28.17 5.45
N LEU A 181 13.67 -28.89 4.42
CA LEU A 181 12.62 -29.92 4.58
C LEU A 181 12.98 -31.34 4.11
N THR A 182 14.22 -31.65 3.73
CA THR A 182 14.60 -33.04 3.42
C THR A 182 16.04 -33.38 3.80
N ALA A 183 16.22 -34.08 4.93
CA ALA A 183 17.26 -35.10 5.15
C ALA A 183 17.05 -35.79 6.52
N SER A 184 15.94 -36.51 6.72
CA SER A 184 15.89 -37.57 7.76
C SER A 184 14.77 -38.62 7.57
N GLU A 185 13.84 -38.43 6.62
CA GLU A 185 12.77 -39.42 6.37
C GLU A 185 12.96 -40.17 5.05
N MET A 186 14.12 -40.79 4.82
CA MET A 186 14.27 -41.89 3.87
C MET A 186 15.52 -42.72 4.20
N THR A 187 15.49 -43.49 5.29
CA THR A 187 16.31 -44.72 5.46
C THR A 187 15.94 -45.43 6.77
N SER A 188 14.91 -46.29 6.75
CA SER A 188 14.91 -47.53 7.55
C SER A 188 13.69 -48.40 7.21
N SER A 189 13.85 -49.28 6.24
CA SER A 189 13.28 -50.64 6.28
C SER A 189 13.63 -51.41 5.01
N THR A 190 14.83 -51.98 4.99
CA THR A 190 15.13 -53.13 4.12
C THR A 190 16.03 -54.12 4.84
N THR A 191 15.40 -55.10 5.49
CA THR A 191 15.80 -56.51 5.71
C THR A 191 14.51 -57.19 6.20
N SER A 192 14.05 -58.37 5.78
CA SER A 192 14.64 -59.51 5.12
C SER A 192 13.53 -60.31 4.41
N ARG A 193 13.92 -61.02 3.34
CA ARG A 193 13.11 -61.96 2.57
C ARG A 193 12.60 -63.14 3.40
N ARG A 194 11.36 -63.58 3.15
CA ARG A 194 11.05 -65.01 2.99
C ARG A 194 9.85 -65.21 2.07
N SER A 195 10.08 -66.05 1.08
CA SER A 195 9.20 -66.57 0.03
C SER A 195 8.11 -67.47 0.56
N THR A 196 6.92 -67.45 -0.04
CA THR A 196 6.13 -68.65 -0.39
C THR A 196 4.99 -68.27 -1.35
N ASP A 197 4.61 -69.28 -2.12
CA ASP A 197 3.79 -69.34 -3.34
C ASP A 197 2.29 -69.04 -3.20
N ALA A 198 1.67 -68.86 -4.38
CA ALA A 198 0.35 -69.39 -4.81
C ALA A 198 -0.82 -68.41 -5.07
N THR A 199 -1.19 -68.36 -6.36
CA THR A 199 -2.55 -68.47 -6.97
C THR A 199 -3.66 -67.43 -6.75
N ILE A 200 -3.98 -66.72 -7.85
CA ILE A 200 -5.28 -66.51 -8.55
C ILE A 200 -6.58 -66.68 -7.74
N GLU A 201 -7.45 -65.65 -7.73
CA GLU A 201 -8.88 -65.74 -8.11
C GLU A 201 -9.59 -64.37 -8.25
N GLU A 202 -10.59 -64.34 -9.13
CA GLU A 202 -11.38 -63.22 -9.67
C GLU A 202 -12.61 -62.82 -8.81
N ALA A 203 -12.93 -61.51 -8.82
CA ALA A 203 -14.27 -60.84 -8.91
C ALA A 203 -15.48 -61.32 -8.02
N PRO A 204 -16.67 -60.65 -7.99
CA PRO A 204 -17.11 -59.43 -8.68
C PRO A 204 -17.86 -58.40 -7.81
N ALA A 205 -18.25 -57.32 -8.49
CA ALA A 205 -19.06 -56.19 -8.05
C ALA A 205 -20.52 -56.54 -7.69
N ALA A 206 -21.13 -55.69 -6.87
CA ALA A 206 -22.58 -55.50 -6.83
C ALA A 206 -22.91 -54.00 -6.70
N LEU A 207 -23.69 -53.51 -7.66
CA LEU A 207 -24.40 -52.25 -7.60
C LEU A 207 -25.53 -52.36 -6.57
N ASP A 208 -25.85 -51.26 -5.87
CA ASP A 208 -27.25 -50.97 -5.59
C ASP A 208 -27.52 -49.46 -5.64
N ASN A 209 -28.66 -49.15 -6.22
CA ASN A 209 -29.08 -47.84 -6.70
C ASN A 209 -30.42 -47.55 -6.05
N SER A 210 -30.50 -46.55 -5.15
CA SER A 210 -31.78 -46.08 -4.63
C SER A 210 -31.84 -44.56 -4.62
N VAL A 211 -32.62 -44.04 -5.58
CA VAL A 211 -33.07 -42.66 -5.67
C VAL A 211 -34.19 -42.44 -4.65
N SER A 212 -34.09 -41.37 -3.87
CA SER A 212 -35.23 -40.77 -3.17
C SER A 212 -35.17 -39.24 -3.28
N VAL A 213 -36.33 -38.68 -3.60
CA VAL A 213 -36.61 -37.30 -4.00
C VAL A 213 -37.10 -36.49 -2.78
N ASN A 214 -36.89 -35.17 -2.86
CA ASN A 214 -37.48 -34.06 -2.08
C ASN A 214 -36.86 -33.71 -0.71
N ASN A 215 -36.34 -32.48 -0.55
CA ASN A 215 -37.14 -31.26 -0.38
C ASN A 215 -36.27 -29.99 -0.44
N ASN A 216 -36.86 -28.93 -0.99
CA ASN A 216 -36.37 -27.55 -0.95
C ASN A 216 -36.26 -27.03 0.49
N THR A 217 -35.08 -26.53 0.85
CA THR A 217 -34.93 -25.45 1.84
C THR A 217 -34.04 -24.37 1.22
N SER A 218 -34.61 -23.18 1.09
CA SER A 218 -33.92 -21.95 0.75
C SER A 218 -32.80 -21.70 1.76
N VAL A 219 -31.55 -21.73 1.29
CA VAL A 219 -30.38 -21.39 2.08
C VAL A 219 -30.21 -19.88 2.08
N ASP A 220 -30.61 -19.23 3.18
CA ASP A 220 -30.20 -17.87 3.51
C ASP A 220 -28.71 -17.88 3.87
N ASN A 221 -27.86 -17.60 2.88
CA ASN A 221 -26.40 -17.66 2.95
C ASN A 221 -25.74 -16.40 3.58
N ASN A 222 -26.45 -15.66 4.45
CA ASN A 222 -26.02 -14.33 4.91
C ASN A 222 -25.68 -14.23 6.41
N ASN A 223 -25.39 -15.33 7.11
CA ASN A 223 -24.96 -15.26 8.51
C ASN A 223 -23.42 -15.37 8.64
N PRO A 224 -22.68 -14.32 9.05
CA PRO A 224 -21.21 -14.34 9.16
C PRO A 224 -20.68 -15.11 10.38
N PHE A 225 -21.56 -15.74 11.15
CA PHE A 225 -21.27 -16.39 12.43
C PHE A 225 -21.98 -17.75 12.50
N SER A 226 -21.93 -18.54 11.43
CA SER A 226 -22.27 -19.96 11.51
C SER A 226 -21.35 -20.65 12.50
N GLU A 227 -21.88 -21.51 13.37
CA GLU A 227 -21.08 -22.37 14.25
C GLU A 227 -20.40 -23.49 13.43
N ASP A 228 -19.59 -23.12 12.43
CA ASP A 228 -18.64 -24.04 11.81
C ASP A 228 -17.35 -24.01 12.65
N PRO A 229 -16.86 -25.15 13.18
CA PRO A 229 -15.62 -25.23 13.96
C PRO A 229 -14.38 -24.67 13.23
N SER A 230 -14.47 -24.46 11.91
CA SER A 230 -13.48 -23.75 11.09
C SER A 230 -13.39 -22.24 11.35
N GLU A 231 -14.51 -21.57 11.68
CA GLU A 231 -14.61 -20.12 11.75
C GLU A 231 -14.09 -19.53 13.07
N GLU A 232 -14.00 -20.34 14.13
CA GLU A 232 -13.49 -19.89 15.43
C GLU A 232 -12.00 -19.46 15.43
N ARG A 233 -11.22 -19.80 14.40
CA ARG A 233 -9.75 -19.63 14.36
C ARG A 233 -9.23 -18.62 13.34
N LEU A 234 -10.06 -17.68 12.90
CA LEU A 234 -9.68 -16.71 11.87
C LEU A 234 -8.76 -15.61 12.43
N SER A 235 -7.45 -15.78 12.23
CA SER A 235 -6.44 -14.71 12.38
C SER A 235 -6.22 -13.96 11.05
N LEU A 236 -5.74 -12.72 11.10
CA LEU A 236 -5.36 -11.96 9.90
C LEU A 236 -4.22 -12.67 9.17
N ALA A 237 -3.24 -13.22 9.90
CA ALA A 237 -2.18 -14.04 9.32
C ALA A 237 -2.73 -15.21 8.48
N SER A 238 -3.62 -16.03 9.06
CA SER A 238 -4.23 -17.17 8.35
C SER A 238 -5.04 -16.73 7.13
N PHE A 239 -5.76 -15.61 7.25
CA PHE A 239 -6.54 -15.02 6.17
C PHE A 239 -5.64 -14.58 5.01
N LEU A 240 -4.60 -13.78 5.27
CA LEU A 240 -3.68 -13.29 4.25
C LEU A 240 -2.99 -14.46 3.53
N ILE A 241 -2.53 -15.46 4.28
CA ILE A 241 -1.93 -16.68 3.73
C ILE A 241 -2.92 -17.43 2.84
N SER A 242 -4.16 -17.59 3.29
CA SER A 242 -5.20 -18.29 2.51
C SER A 242 -5.53 -17.56 1.20
N ARG A 243 -5.68 -16.23 1.25
CA ARG A 243 -5.93 -15.41 0.04
C ARG A 243 -4.75 -15.48 -0.92
N ALA A 244 -3.52 -15.37 -0.40
CA ALA A 244 -2.30 -15.49 -1.19
C ALA A 244 -2.13 -16.87 -1.83
N CYS A 245 -2.45 -17.97 -1.15
CA CYS A 245 -2.41 -19.30 -1.77
C CYS A 245 -3.39 -19.41 -2.95
N SER A 246 -4.51 -18.68 -2.89
CA SER A 246 -5.56 -18.72 -3.92
C SER A 246 -5.30 -17.78 -5.11
N ASN A 247 -4.44 -16.77 -4.95
CA ASN A 247 -4.13 -15.78 -5.99
C ASN A 247 -2.63 -15.49 -6.06
N SER A 248 -2.00 -15.82 -7.19
CA SER A 248 -0.56 -15.65 -7.41
C SER A 248 -0.07 -14.21 -7.37
N VAL A 249 -0.91 -13.24 -7.73
CA VAL A 249 -0.59 -11.79 -7.66
C VAL A 249 -0.51 -11.35 -6.19
N VAL A 250 -1.50 -11.76 -5.37
CA VAL A 250 -1.50 -11.51 -3.93
C VAL A 250 -0.31 -12.20 -3.26
N ALA A 251 -0.01 -13.46 -3.63
CA ALA A 251 1.17 -14.18 -3.14
C ALA A 251 2.49 -13.46 -3.46
N ASN A 252 2.64 -12.91 -4.67
CA ASN A 252 3.83 -12.15 -5.03
C ASN A 252 4.04 -10.95 -4.10
N TYR A 253 3.03 -10.10 -3.96
CA TYR A 253 3.17 -8.89 -3.13
C TYR A 253 3.30 -9.23 -1.64
N LEU A 254 2.53 -10.20 -1.14
CA LEU A 254 2.65 -10.65 0.26
C LEU A 254 4.06 -11.15 0.55
N TYR A 255 4.65 -11.95 -0.35
CA TYR A 255 6.02 -12.43 -0.22
C TYR A 255 7.02 -11.28 -0.10
N TRP A 256 6.99 -10.32 -1.03
CA TRP A 256 7.94 -9.21 -1.03
C TRP A 256 7.78 -8.29 0.18
N TYR A 257 6.55 -8.08 0.65
CA TYR A 257 6.30 -7.24 1.83
C TYR A 257 6.79 -7.93 3.10
N LEU A 258 6.48 -9.22 3.29
CA LEU A 258 6.97 -9.98 4.44
C LEU A 258 8.51 -10.11 4.44
N LEU A 259 9.13 -10.27 3.27
CA LEU A 259 10.58 -10.43 3.17
C LEU A 259 11.33 -9.20 3.69
N ILE A 260 10.85 -7.99 3.36
CA ILE A 260 11.46 -6.75 3.84
C ILE A 260 11.39 -6.66 5.37
N GLU A 261 10.23 -6.95 5.96
CA GLU A 261 10.05 -6.93 7.42
C GLU A 261 10.89 -8.01 8.12
N CYS A 262 11.19 -9.12 7.43
CA CYS A 262 12.11 -10.14 7.92
C CYS A 262 13.59 -9.73 7.83
N GLU A 263 13.95 -8.81 6.93
CA GLU A 263 15.33 -8.32 6.76
C GLU A 263 15.67 -7.19 7.74
N ASP A 264 14.73 -6.30 8.03
CA ASP A 264 14.94 -5.09 8.85
C ASP A 264 15.45 -5.47 10.25
N SER A 265 16.64 -4.98 10.62
CA SER A 265 17.33 -5.33 11.88
C SER A 265 17.79 -4.11 12.66
N ASP A 266 17.43 -2.90 12.24
CA ASP A 266 18.09 -1.69 12.74
C ASP A 266 17.56 -1.19 14.10
N ALA A 267 16.56 -1.87 14.70
CA ALA A 267 16.11 -1.57 16.07
C ALA A 267 16.01 -2.84 16.94
N ALA A 268 16.76 -2.86 18.05
CA ALA A 268 16.66 -3.90 19.09
C ALA A 268 15.26 -4.01 19.74
N ARG A 269 14.36 -3.05 19.49
CA ARG A 269 12.97 -3.05 19.96
C ARG A 269 12.02 -3.91 19.10
N ASP A 270 12.47 -4.42 17.96
CA ASP A 270 11.58 -5.09 16.99
C ASP A 270 11.86 -6.59 16.78
N LEU A 271 12.67 -7.22 17.66
CA LEU A 271 12.97 -8.65 17.52
C LEU A 271 11.71 -9.53 17.61
N THR A 272 10.76 -9.16 18.46
CA THR A 272 9.52 -9.92 18.63
C THR A 272 8.64 -9.87 17.37
N ALA A 273 8.43 -8.68 16.78
CA ALA A 273 7.64 -8.59 15.55
C ALA A 273 8.38 -9.23 14.36
N ARG A 274 9.71 -9.13 14.30
CA ARG A 274 10.52 -9.87 13.32
C ARG A 274 10.31 -11.39 13.44
N HIS A 275 10.33 -11.95 14.64
CA HIS A 275 10.03 -13.37 14.85
C HIS A 275 8.61 -13.73 14.41
N MET A 276 7.63 -12.86 14.66
CA MET A 276 6.27 -13.01 14.16
C MET A 276 6.24 -13.06 12.62
N TYR A 277 6.85 -12.08 11.93
CA TYR A 277 6.89 -12.07 10.47
C TYR A 277 7.60 -13.29 9.88
N LEU A 278 8.68 -13.75 10.52
CA LEU A 278 9.35 -14.99 10.14
C LEU A 278 8.44 -16.21 10.30
N ALA A 279 7.64 -16.29 11.37
CA ALA A 279 6.66 -17.36 11.58
C ALA A 279 5.57 -17.33 10.48
N VAL A 280 5.05 -16.15 10.14
CA VAL A 280 4.07 -15.96 9.05
C VAL A 280 4.67 -16.37 7.70
N MET A 281 5.87 -15.90 7.37
CA MET A 281 6.59 -16.23 6.13
C MET A 281 6.85 -17.74 6.00
N ARG A 282 7.28 -18.40 7.07
CA ARG A 282 7.52 -19.86 7.08
C ARG A 282 6.21 -20.63 6.90
N THR A 283 5.15 -20.22 7.60
CA THR A 283 3.82 -20.82 7.47
C THR A 283 3.30 -20.70 6.03
N PHE A 284 3.44 -19.51 5.42
CA PHE A 284 3.08 -19.27 4.03
C PHE A 284 3.86 -20.18 3.07
N SER A 285 5.19 -20.23 3.18
CA SER A 285 6.05 -21.09 2.36
C SER A 285 5.69 -22.57 2.50
N HIS A 286 5.37 -23.03 3.71
CA HIS A 286 4.98 -24.41 3.98
C HIS A 286 3.60 -24.77 3.42
N ARG A 287 2.61 -23.87 3.54
CA ARG A 287 1.30 -24.05 2.91
C ARG A 287 1.41 -24.11 1.39
N LEU A 288 2.27 -23.30 0.78
CA LEU A 288 2.52 -23.41 -0.65
C LEU A 288 3.20 -24.73 -1.04
N ALA A 289 4.15 -25.21 -0.21
CA ALA A 289 4.88 -26.45 -0.46
C ALA A 289 3.99 -27.71 -0.37
N ARG A 290 3.09 -27.76 0.62
CA ARG A 290 2.17 -28.90 0.83
C ARG A 290 0.83 -28.75 0.08
N GLY A 291 0.67 -27.64 -0.63
CA GLY A 291 -0.51 -27.33 -1.42
C GLY A 291 -0.62 -28.13 -2.71
N ASN A 292 -1.60 -27.75 -3.54
CA ASN A 292 -1.80 -28.29 -4.88
C ASN A 292 -0.67 -27.88 -5.84
N ALA A 293 -0.75 -28.33 -7.10
CA ALA A 293 0.28 -28.03 -8.11
C ALA A 293 0.47 -26.52 -8.36
N ASP A 294 -0.60 -25.72 -8.30
CA ASP A 294 -0.52 -24.28 -8.51
C ASP A 294 0.15 -23.55 -7.33
N HIS A 295 -0.09 -24.02 -6.10
CA HIS A 295 0.60 -23.54 -4.91
C HIS A 295 2.12 -23.81 -5.00
N GLN A 296 2.50 -25.03 -5.37
CA GLN A 296 3.91 -25.43 -5.53
C GLN A 296 4.57 -24.65 -6.67
N ARG A 297 3.84 -24.40 -7.76
CA ARG A 297 4.28 -23.55 -8.88
C ARG A 297 4.52 -22.12 -8.41
N THR A 298 3.58 -21.54 -7.65
CA THR A 298 3.72 -20.20 -7.07
C THR A 298 4.98 -20.10 -6.21
N ARG A 299 5.22 -21.07 -5.32
CA ARG A 299 6.45 -21.13 -4.51
C ARG A 299 7.72 -21.19 -5.36
N SER A 300 7.71 -21.98 -6.43
CA SER A 300 8.83 -22.07 -7.38
C SER A 300 9.09 -20.74 -8.09
N PHE A 301 8.05 -20.01 -8.49
CA PHE A 301 8.20 -18.67 -9.07
C PHE A 301 8.80 -17.68 -8.07
N LEU A 302 8.31 -17.63 -6.83
CA LEU A 302 8.87 -16.75 -5.79
C LEU A 302 10.35 -17.05 -5.53
N ALA A 303 10.73 -18.33 -5.47
CA ALA A 303 12.13 -18.72 -5.29
C ALA A 303 13.01 -18.29 -6.47
N ARG A 304 12.53 -18.43 -7.72
CA ARG A 304 13.23 -17.95 -8.91
C ARG A 304 13.37 -16.43 -8.93
N GLN A 305 12.32 -15.71 -8.56
CA GLN A 305 12.38 -14.25 -8.43
C GLN A 305 13.44 -13.84 -7.42
N GLN A 306 13.49 -14.46 -6.24
CA GLN A 306 14.51 -14.17 -5.22
C GLN A 306 15.94 -14.40 -5.76
N VAL A 307 16.17 -15.53 -6.44
CA VAL A 307 17.48 -15.82 -7.07
C VAL A 307 17.82 -14.74 -8.12
N PHE A 308 16.87 -14.35 -8.96
CA PHE A 308 17.07 -13.29 -9.95
C PHE A 308 17.45 -11.96 -9.29
N ILE A 309 16.74 -11.54 -8.24
CA ILE A 309 17.04 -10.30 -7.50
C ILE A 309 18.43 -10.36 -6.88
N ASP A 310 18.79 -11.45 -6.19
CA ASP A 310 20.10 -11.64 -5.57
C ASP A 310 21.24 -11.50 -6.59
N LYS A 311 21.06 -12.05 -7.79
CA LYS A 311 22.03 -11.95 -8.88
C LYS A 311 22.10 -10.54 -9.44
N LEU A 312 20.95 -9.90 -9.67
CA LEU A 312 20.89 -8.52 -10.18
C LEU A 312 21.53 -7.52 -9.20
N VAL A 313 21.30 -7.69 -7.89
CA VAL A 313 21.94 -6.88 -6.84
C VAL A 313 23.46 -7.04 -6.88
N LYS A 314 23.98 -8.27 -7.01
CA LYS A 314 25.43 -8.51 -7.15
C LYS A 314 26.01 -7.83 -8.38
N LEU A 315 25.30 -7.90 -9.51
CA LEU A 315 25.67 -7.25 -10.75
C LEU A 315 25.73 -5.73 -10.58
N VAL A 316 24.66 -5.11 -10.10
CA VAL A 316 24.58 -3.66 -9.91
C VAL A 316 25.60 -3.17 -8.89
N LYS A 317 25.82 -3.89 -7.78
CA LYS A 317 26.91 -3.57 -6.83
C LYS A 317 28.29 -3.57 -7.50
N THR A 318 28.52 -4.48 -8.45
CA THR A 318 29.77 -4.52 -9.23
C THR A 318 29.90 -3.29 -10.11
N VAL A 319 28.82 -2.91 -10.81
CA VAL A 319 28.77 -1.70 -11.64
C VAL A 319 28.98 -0.43 -10.80
N THR A 320 28.37 -0.34 -9.61
CA THR A 320 28.53 0.83 -8.74
C THR A 320 29.97 1.00 -8.28
N ARG A 321 30.68 -0.10 -8.00
CA ARG A 321 32.09 -0.12 -7.58
C ARG A 321 33.08 0.17 -8.72
N GLU A 322 32.67 0.01 -9.98
CA GLU A 322 33.49 0.34 -11.15
C GLU A 322 33.90 1.82 -11.09
N SER A 323 35.19 2.09 -11.33
CA SER A 323 35.71 3.45 -11.41
C SER A 323 35.48 4.04 -12.80
N GLY A 324 35.16 5.32 -12.85
CA GLY A 324 34.96 6.07 -14.10
C GLY A 324 33.61 6.76 -14.19
N ASN A 325 33.38 7.38 -15.34
CA ASN A 325 32.18 8.15 -15.60
C ASN A 325 30.95 7.25 -15.84
N ARG A 326 29.75 7.86 -15.86
CA ARG A 326 28.47 7.17 -16.07
C ARG A 326 28.43 6.33 -17.35
N ASN A 327 29.07 6.78 -18.44
CA ASN A 327 29.08 6.05 -19.70
C ASN A 327 29.88 4.74 -19.58
N LYS A 328 31.08 4.79 -18.98
CA LYS A 328 31.87 3.58 -18.71
C LYS A 328 31.13 2.61 -17.79
N LYS A 329 30.43 3.11 -16.77
CA LYS A 329 29.58 2.28 -15.90
C LYS A 329 28.41 1.66 -16.66
N ALA A 330 27.80 2.39 -17.58
CA ALA A 330 26.72 1.87 -18.44
C ALA A 330 27.24 0.78 -19.39
N GLU A 331 28.39 0.97 -20.04
CA GLU A 331 29.03 -0.07 -20.84
C GLU A 331 29.35 -1.32 -20.01
N ARG A 332 29.85 -1.14 -18.78
CA ARG A 332 30.10 -2.25 -17.87
C ARG A 332 28.83 -3.00 -17.48
N LEU A 333 27.73 -2.28 -17.23
CA LEU A 333 26.40 -2.87 -16.99
C LEU A 333 25.98 -3.74 -18.18
N GLN A 334 26.07 -3.21 -19.40
CA GLN A 334 25.69 -3.95 -20.62
C GLN A 334 26.55 -5.19 -20.83
N GLN A 335 27.86 -5.11 -20.60
CA GLN A 335 28.78 -6.25 -20.69
C GLN A 335 28.43 -7.35 -19.69
N LEU A 336 28.21 -6.98 -18.41
CA LEU A 336 27.87 -7.94 -17.36
C LEU A 336 26.50 -8.59 -17.55
N LEU A 337 25.54 -7.86 -18.14
CA LEU A 337 24.23 -8.42 -18.50
C LEU A 337 24.33 -9.39 -19.68
N ALA A 338 25.26 -9.15 -20.62
CA ALA A 338 25.47 -9.98 -21.80
C ALA A 338 26.31 -11.24 -21.53
N ASP A 339 27.08 -11.26 -20.43
CA ASP A 339 27.96 -12.36 -20.04
C ASP A 339 27.22 -13.38 -19.14
N PRO A 340 26.89 -14.58 -19.64
CA PRO A 340 26.18 -15.60 -18.84
C PRO A 340 27.03 -16.20 -17.71
N ASP A 341 28.36 -16.12 -17.81
CA ASP A 341 29.29 -16.76 -16.88
C ASP A 341 29.62 -15.85 -15.69
N ALA A 342 29.53 -14.52 -15.86
CA ALA A 342 29.89 -13.51 -14.87
C ALA A 342 29.28 -13.75 -13.47
N PHE A 343 28.00 -14.18 -13.40
CA PHE A 343 27.29 -14.41 -12.14
C PHE A 343 26.72 -15.82 -12.00
N LYS A 344 27.12 -16.77 -12.88
CA LYS A 344 26.47 -18.08 -13.01
C LYS A 344 24.95 -17.95 -13.16
N PHE A 345 24.53 -16.96 -13.93
CA PHE A 345 23.13 -16.63 -14.19
C PHE A 345 23.06 -15.87 -15.52
N ASN A 346 22.33 -16.42 -16.49
CA ASN A 346 22.18 -15.79 -17.79
C ASN A 346 21.05 -14.75 -17.76
N PHE A 347 21.39 -13.47 -17.67
CA PHE A 347 20.40 -12.38 -17.69
C PHE A 347 19.74 -12.19 -19.05
N THR A 348 20.38 -12.59 -20.15
CA THR A 348 19.81 -12.44 -21.51
C THR A 348 18.70 -13.45 -21.81
N ASN A 349 18.75 -14.62 -21.16
CA ASN A 349 17.78 -15.69 -21.32
C ASN A 349 17.75 -16.57 -20.07
N PHE A 350 16.68 -16.49 -19.31
CA PHE A 350 16.42 -17.30 -18.11
C PHE A 350 15.02 -17.94 -18.18
N GLU A 351 14.79 -18.95 -17.36
CA GLU A 351 13.50 -19.62 -17.30
C GLU A 351 12.38 -18.62 -16.99
N PRO A 352 11.28 -18.57 -17.77
CA PRO A 352 10.24 -17.57 -17.61
C PRO A 352 9.67 -17.52 -16.19
N MET A 353 9.46 -16.31 -15.67
CA MET A 353 8.84 -16.10 -14.36
C MET A 353 7.99 -14.81 -14.36
N PRO A 354 6.92 -14.75 -13.55
CA PRO A 354 6.22 -13.50 -13.28
C PRO A 354 7.19 -12.42 -12.78
N PHE A 355 7.05 -11.20 -13.26
CA PHE A 355 7.92 -10.10 -12.86
C PHE A 355 7.55 -9.64 -11.44
N PRO A 356 8.50 -9.49 -10.48
CA PRO A 356 8.17 -9.07 -9.12
C PRO A 356 7.34 -7.79 -9.05
N LEU A 357 7.70 -6.78 -9.85
CA LEU A 357 7.03 -5.48 -9.91
C LEU A 357 5.59 -5.59 -10.43
N ASP A 358 5.38 -6.45 -11.43
CA ASP A 358 4.10 -6.66 -12.11
C ASP A 358 3.86 -8.16 -12.38
N PRO A 359 3.19 -8.87 -11.48
CA PRO A 359 3.01 -10.32 -11.58
C PRO A 359 2.18 -10.78 -12.77
N ASN A 360 1.45 -9.86 -13.43
CA ASN A 360 0.71 -10.15 -14.64
C ASN A 360 1.61 -10.22 -15.89
N VAL A 361 2.87 -9.75 -15.78
CA VAL A 361 3.85 -9.78 -16.87
C VAL A 361 4.85 -10.90 -16.60
N THR A 362 5.00 -11.82 -17.54
CA THR A 362 6.01 -12.89 -17.44
C THR A 362 7.26 -12.52 -18.24
N ILE A 363 8.41 -12.45 -17.58
CA ILE A 363 9.71 -12.08 -18.16
C ILE A 363 10.59 -13.31 -18.38
N LYS A 364 11.43 -13.27 -19.43
CA LYS A 364 12.36 -14.36 -19.80
C LYS A 364 13.80 -13.91 -20.09
N GLY A 365 14.08 -12.61 -20.06
CA GLY A 365 15.41 -12.09 -20.37
C GLY A 365 15.49 -10.57 -20.26
N ILE A 366 16.70 -10.04 -20.25
CA ILE A 366 17.02 -8.60 -20.30
C ILE A 366 17.73 -8.30 -21.63
N VAL A 367 17.29 -7.26 -22.32
CA VAL A 367 17.95 -6.75 -23.53
C VAL A 367 19.17 -5.92 -23.11
N ALA A 368 20.32 -6.59 -22.92
CA ALA A 368 21.54 -5.98 -22.40
C ALA A 368 21.91 -4.67 -23.11
N LYS A 369 21.83 -4.62 -24.45
CA LYS A 369 22.18 -3.43 -25.25
C LYS A 369 21.30 -2.20 -24.98
N LYS A 370 20.07 -2.38 -24.50
CA LYS A 370 19.14 -1.29 -24.16
C LYS A 370 19.31 -0.81 -22.71
N ALA A 371 20.10 -1.51 -21.90
CA ALA A 371 20.33 -1.10 -20.51
C ALA A 371 21.09 0.23 -20.46
N SER A 372 20.64 1.13 -19.57
CA SER A 372 21.23 2.47 -19.43
C SER A 372 21.17 2.96 -17.98
N LEU A 373 21.96 4.00 -17.66
CA LEU A 373 22.02 4.62 -16.33
C LEU A 373 21.46 6.05 -16.36
N PHE A 374 20.55 6.35 -15.44
CA PHE A 374 19.99 7.69 -15.27
C PHE A 374 21.03 8.70 -14.75
N LYS A 375 20.80 9.97 -15.05
CA LYS A 375 21.60 11.11 -14.57
C LYS A 375 21.14 11.49 -13.15
N SER A 376 21.49 10.67 -12.16
CA SER A 376 21.24 10.93 -10.74
C SER A 376 22.44 10.50 -9.91
N ALA A 377 22.58 11.00 -8.68
CA ALA A 377 23.71 10.70 -7.78
C ALA A 377 23.90 9.19 -7.57
N LEU A 378 22.80 8.44 -7.45
CA LEU A 378 22.83 6.99 -7.25
C LEU A 378 22.75 6.17 -8.55
N MET A 379 22.70 6.84 -9.70
CA MET A 379 22.67 6.25 -11.05
C MET A 379 21.75 5.01 -11.18
N PRO A 380 20.42 5.15 -11.00
CA PRO A 380 19.47 4.06 -11.24
C PRO A 380 19.63 3.42 -12.63
N SER A 381 19.41 2.12 -12.73
CA SER A 381 19.53 1.36 -13.98
C SER A 381 18.17 1.24 -14.68
N LYS A 382 18.05 1.75 -15.91
CA LYS A 382 16.91 1.42 -16.80
C LYS A 382 17.19 0.09 -17.48
N LEU A 383 16.29 -0.88 -17.31
CA LEU A 383 16.37 -2.22 -17.87
C LEU A 383 15.15 -2.49 -18.76
N THR A 384 15.39 -3.06 -19.93
CA THR A 384 14.35 -3.53 -20.85
C THR A 384 14.26 -5.04 -20.77
N PHE A 385 13.12 -5.56 -20.34
CA PHE A 385 12.84 -6.98 -20.20
C PHE A 385 12.11 -7.51 -21.43
N LEU A 386 12.44 -8.73 -21.83
CA LEU A 386 11.69 -9.49 -22.83
C LEU A 386 10.61 -10.30 -22.14
N THR A 387 9.36 -10.15 -22.59
CA THR A 387 8.24 -10.94 -22.09
C THR A 387 8.07 -12.25 -22.86
N THR A 388 7.33 -13.19 -22.31
CA THR A 388 6.95 -14.43 -23.02
C THR A 388 6.09 -14.16 -24.24
N GLU A 389 5.33 -13.06 -24.23
CA GLU A 389 4.46 -12.60 -25.33
C GLU A 389 5.24 -11.92 -26.46
N GLY A 390 6.57 -11.77 -26.33
CA GLY A 390 7.41 -11.11 -27.34
C GLY A 390 7.39 -9.58 -27.26
N MET A 391 6.78 -9.02 -26.20
CA MET A 391 6.75 -7.59 -25.93
C MET A 391 7.96 -7.18 -25.06
N GLU A 392 8.25 -5.88 -25.04
CA GLU A 392 9.24 -5.31 -24.14
C GLU A 392 8.56 -4.66 -22.93
N TYR A 393 9.12 -4.86 -21.74
CA TYR A 393 8.69 -4.19 -20.51
C TYR A 393 9.86 -3.41 -19.93
N GLU A 394 9.71 -2.10 -19.75
CA GLU A 394 10.76 -1.25 -19.22
C GLU A 394 10.58 -1.00 -17.72
N ALA A 395 11.65 -1.18 -16.95
CA ALA A 395 11.65 -0.89 -15.52
C ALA A 395 12.95 -0.25 -15.07
N ILE A 396 12.89 0.49 -13.98
CA ILE A 396 14.03 1.12 -13.32
C ILE A 396 14.37 0.28 -12.10
N PHE A 397 15.61 -0.18 -12.01
CA PHE A 397 16.15 -0.78 -10.80
C PHE A 397 16.99 0.24 -10.04
N LYS A 398 16.62 0.52 -8.78
CA LYS A 398 17.36 1.39 -7.87
C LYS A 398 18.11 0.55 -6.85
N HIS A 399 19.34 0.92 -6.54
CA HIS A 399 20.16 0.33 -5.49
C HIS A 399 20.86 1.44 -4.69
N GLY A 400 20.69 1.43 -3.36
CA GLY A 400 21.16 2.45 -2.44
C GLY A 400 20.04 3.27 -1.79
N ASP A 401 18.80 3.10 -2.24
CA ASP A 401 17.61 3.83 -1.77
C ASP A 401 16.58 2.88 -1.15
N ASP A 402 15.87 3.37 -0.14
CA ASP A 402 14.68 2.73 0.41
C ASP A 402 13.43 3.22 -0.36
N LEU A 403 12.78 2.32 -1.10
CA LEU A 403 11.61 2.65 -1.91
C LEU A 403 10.28 2.45 -1.18
N ARG A 404 10.27 2.06 0.10
CA ARG A 404 9.02 1.89 0.87
C ARG A 404 8.21 3.19 0.91
N GLN A 405 8.89 4.34 0.99
CA GLN A 405 8.26 5.65 0.98
C GLN A 405 7.59 5.94 -0.37
N ASP A 406 8.31 5.82 -1.49
CA ASP A 406 7.74 5.96 -2.83
C ASP A 406 6.58 4.99 -3.05
N GLN A 407 6.74 3.73 -2.63
CA GLN A 407 5.72 2.70 -2.77
C GLN A 407 4.43 3.07 -2.03
N LEU A 408 4.51 3.54 -0.78
CA LEU A 408 3.35 4.00 -0.02
C LEU A 408 2.65 5.17 -0.72
N ILE A 409 3.40 6.15 -1.22
CA ILE A 409 2.81 7.30 -1.89
C ILE A 409 2.14 6.91 -3.21
N LEU A 410 2.76 6.05 -4.02
CA LEU A 410 2.15 5.56 -5.26
C LEU A 410 0.91 4.69 -4.98
N GLN A 411 0.92 3.92 -3.90
CA GLN A 411 -0.27 3.19 -3.43
C GLN A 411 -1.40 4.16 -3.07
N MET A 412 -1.11 5.24 -2.35
CA MET A 412 -2.09 6.28 -2.02
C MET A 412 -2.61 7.00 -3.26
N ILE A 413 -1.75 7.33 -4.24
CA ILE A 413 -2.16 7.91 -5.53
C ILE A 413 -3.07 6.94 -6.29
N THR A 414 -2.74 5.65 -6.32
CA THR A 414 -3.55 4.60 -6.97
C THR A 414 -4.93 4.49 -6.32
N LEU A 415 -4.98 4.54 -4.98
CA LEU A 415 -6.23 4.54 -4.24
C LEU A 415 -7.07 5.77 -4.56
N MET A 416 -6.48 6.97 -4.46
CA MET A 416 -7.17 8.23 -4.76
C MET A 416 -7.71 8.24 -6.20
N ASP A 417 -6.93 7.75 -7.18
CA ASP A 417 -7.38 7.60 -8.58
C ASP A 417 -8.58 6.65 -8.68
N LYS A 418 -8.54 5.49 -8.03
CA LYS A 418 -9.68 4.55 -8.00
C LYS A 418 -10.93 5.19 -7.37
N LEU A 419 -10.78 5.90 -6.25
CA LEU A 419 -11.90 6.59 -5.57
C LEU A 419 -12.51 7.66 -6.49
N LEU A 420 -11.68 8.48 -7.13
CA LEU A 420 -12.14 9.50 -8.06
C LEU A 420 -12.84 8.88 -9.29
N ARG A 421 -12.30 7.78 -9.84
CA ARG A 421 -12.95 7.05 -10.94
C ARG A 421 -14.30 6.43 -10.55
N ARG A 422 -14.47 5.96 -9.30
CA ARG A 422 -15.77 5.48 -8.77
C ARG A 422 -16.81 6.61 -8.76
N GLU A 423 -16.38 7.84 -8.53
CA GLU A 423 -17.19 9.06 -8.62
C GLU A 423 -17.31 9.61 -10.06
N ASN A 424 -16.93 8.82 -11.08
CA ASN A 424 -16.89 9.21 -12.50
C ASN A 424 -15.93 10.37 -12.83
N LEU A 425 -14.91 10.59 -12.01
CA LEU A 425 -13.89 11.62 -12.21
C LEU A 425 -12.54 11.00 -12.61
N ASP A 426 -12.33 10.79 -13.90
CA ASP A 426 -11.03 10.38 -14.43
C ASP A 426 -10.10 11.59 -14.60
N LEU A 427 -9.16 11.76 -13.68
CA LEU A 427 -8.15 12.82 -13.73
C LEU A 427 -6.91 12.46 -14.54
N LYS A 428 -6.91 11.34 -15.28
CA LYS A 428 -5.79 10.92 -16.13
C LYS A 428 -4.47 10.83 -15.37
N LEU A 429 -4.53 10.38 -14.11
CA LEU A 429 -3.35 10.15 -13.27
C LEU A 429 -2.52 8.99 -13.82
N THR A 430 -1.21 9.00 -13.53
CA THR A 430 -0.27 7.96 -13.96
C THR A 430 0.40 7.31 -12.73
N PRO A 431 -0.34 6.51 -11.93
CA PRO A 431 0.23 5.79 -10.79
C PRO A 431 1.10 4.63 -11.28
N TYR A 432 2.38 4.90 -11.55
CA TYR A 432 3.33 3.88 -11.96
C TYR A 432 3.65 2.91 -10.81
N LYS A 433 3.86 1.63 -11.13
CA LYS A 433 4.14 0.60 -10.11
C LYS A 433 5.49 0.82 -9.45
N VAL A 434 5.55 0.59 -8.14
CA VAL A 434 6.78 0.58 -7.34
C VAL A 434 6.77 -0.65 -6.43
N LEU A 435 7.90 -1.33 -6.34
CA LEU A 435 8.10 -2.43 -5.40
C LEU A 435 9.50 -2.33 -4.79
N ALA A 436 9.56 -2.07 -3.48
CA ALA A 436 10.77 -2.36 -2.73
C ALA A 436 10.99 -3.87 -2.67
N THR A 437 12.21 -4.34 -2.94
CA THR A 437 12.59 -5.75 -2.74
C THR A 437 13.50 -5.94 -1.53
N SER A 438 13.95 -4.84 -0.93
CA SER A 438 14.67 -4.72 0.35
C SER A 438 14.64 -3.24 0.77
N SER A 439 15.19 -2.90 1.94
CA SER A 439 15.37 -1.50 2.39
C SER A 439 16.42 -0.71 1.60
N LYS A 440 17.08 -1.33 0.61
CA LYS A 440 18.17 -0.71 -0.17
C LYS A 440 18.00 -0.84 -1.67
N HIS A 441 16.98 -1.54 -2.15
CA HIS A 441 16.78 -1.72 -3.57
C HIS A 441 15.34 -2.08 -3.90
N GLY A 442 14.98 -1.82 -5.15
CA GLY A 442 13.69 -2.21 -5.69
C GLY A 442 13.50 -1.74 -7.11
N PHE A 443 12.28 -1.91 -7.60
CA PHE A 443 11.88 -1.59 -8.95
C PHE A 443 10.85 -0.48 -9.00
N LEU A 444 10.93 0.32 -10.06
CA LEU A 444 9.91 1.26 -10.48
C LEU A 444 9.53 0.96 -11.93
N GLN A 445 8.26 1.07 -12.28
CA GLN A 445 7.81 0.99 -13.66
C GLN A 445 8.34 2.22 -14.42
N PHE A 446 8.93 2.00 -15.58
CA PHE A 446 9.33 3.10 -16.45
C PHE A 446 8.14 3.52 -17.32
N ILE A 447 7.84 4.82 -17.32
CA ILE A 447 6.83 5.43 -18.20
C ILE A 447 7.57 6.32 -19.20
N GLU A 448 7.33 6.12 -20.49
CA GLU A 448 7.95 6.96 -21.52
C GLU A 448 7.50 8.42 -21.37
N SER A 449 8.45 9.28 -21.05
CA SER A 449 8.19 10.66 -20.65
C SER A 449 9.47 11.50 -20.69
N VAL A 450 9.29 12.82 -20.64
CA VAL A 450 10.36 13.82 -20.51
C VAL A 450 10.11 14.67 -19.28
N THR A 451 11.15 15.20 -18.63
CA THR A 451 10.93 16.15 -17.54
C THR A 451 10.40 17.47 -18.09
N VAL A 452 9.65 18.23 -17.29
CA VAL A 452 9.21 19.59 -17.68
C VAL A 452 10.44 20.46 -17.97
N ALA A 453 11.51 20.34 -17.18
CA ALA A 453 12.77 21.05 -17.42
C ALA A 453 13.35 20.75 -18.82
N GLU A 454 13.37 19.47 -19.22
CA GLU A 454 13.86 19.05 -20.53
C GLU A 454 12.95 19.52 -21.66
N ALA A 455 11.63 19.43 -21.50
CA ALA A 455 10.66 19.93 -22.49
C ALA A 455 10.82 21.44 -22.74
N LEU A 456 11.05 22.22 -21.68
CA LEU A 456 11.31 23.66 -21.78
C LEU A 456 12.66 23.96 -22.44
N ALA A 457 13.70 23.21 -22.10
CA ALA A 457 15.03 23.40 -22.68
C ALA A 457 15.06 23.06 -24.18
N THR A 458 14.28 22.07 -24.62
CA THR A 458 14.28 21.58 -26.01
C THR A 458 13.26 22.29 -26.90
N GLU A 459 12.06 22.58 -26.39
CA GLU A 459 10.95 23.12 -27.19
C GLU A 459 10.54 24.55 -26.78
N GLY A 460 11.13 25.10 -25.71
CA GLY A 460 10.87 26.45 -25.20
C GLY A 460 9.58 26.61 -24.39
N SER A 461 8.57 25.77 -24.62
CA SER A 461 7.32 25.75 -23.84
C SER A 461 6.67 24.37 -23.84
N ILE A 462 5.84 24.09 -22.83
CA ILE A 462 5.03 22.86 -22.76
C ILE A 462 4.07 22.78 -23.96
N GLN A 463 3.48 23.91 -24.38
CA GLN A 463 2.60 23.95 -25.56
C GLN A 463 3.34 23.59 -26.84
N ASN A 464 4.58 24.06 -27.03
CA ASN A 464 5.38 23.69 -28.20
C ASN A 464 5.68 22.19 -28.21
N PHE A 465 6.03 21.63 -27.05
CA PHE A 465 6.21 20.19 -26.88
C PHE A 465 4.96 19.41 -27.28
N PHE A 466 3.77 19.80 -26.80
CA PHE A 466 2.53 19.13 -27.19
C PHE A 466 2.16 19.35 -28.66
N ARG A 467 2.38 20.55 -29.20
CA ARG A 467 2.11 20.85 -30.62
C ARG A 467 2.97 20.02 -31.55
N LYS A 468 4.24 19.78 -31.19
CA LYS A 468 5.16 18.94 -31.95
C LYS A 468 4.70 17.49 -32.04
N HIS A 469 4.14 16.94 -30.96
CA HIS A 469 3.74 15.53 -30.90
C HIS A 469 2.27 15.30 -31.28
N ASN A 470 1.40 16.29 -31.08
CA ASN A 470 -0.04 16.21 -31.29
C ASN A 470 -0.59 17.47 -31.98
N PRO A 471 -0.13 17.81 -33.20
CA PRO A 471 -0.63 18.97 -33.92
C PRO A 471 -2.09 18.78 -34.33
N CYS A 472 -2.87 19.85 -34.26
CA CYS A 472 -4.23 19.91 -34.79
C CYS A 472 -4.53 21.32 -35.32
N GLU A 473 -4.67 21.45 -36.64
CA GLU A 473 -5.06 22.72 -37.25
C GLU A 473 -6.50 23.10 -36.84
N GLY A 474 -6.73 24.38 -36.55
CA GLY A 474 -8.03 24.89 -36.12
C GLY A 474 -8.39 24.67 -34.63
N ALA A 475 -7.63 23.85 -33.90
CA ALA A 475 -7.80 23.68 -32.46
C ALA A 475 -7.10 24.81 -31.66
N PRO A 476 -7.57 25.16 -30.45
CA PRO A 476 -6.88 26.10 -29.57
C PRO A 476 -5.41 25.72 -29.40
N TYR A 477 -4.52 26.71 -29.49
CA TYR A 477 -3.06 26.54 -29.41
C TYR A 477 -2.42 25.63 -30.47
N GLY A 478 -3.18 25.15 -31.48
CA GLY A 478 -2.73 24.23 -32.52
C GLY A 478 -2.48 22.80 -32.03
N ILE A 479 -3.07 22.42 -30.89
CA ILE A 479 -2.85 21.14 -30.21
C ILE A 479 -4.16 20.35 -30.19
N LYS A 480 -4.09 19.02 -30.30
CA LYS A 480 -5.26 18.16 -30.11
C LYS A 480 -5.98 18.45 -28.77
N PRO A 481 -7.30 18.71 -28.77
CA PRO A 481 -8.05 19.01 -27.56
C PRO A 481 -7.90 17.94 -26.46
N GLU A 482 -7.82 16.66 -26.83
CA GLU A 482 -7.69 15.54 -25.89
C GLU A 482 -6.36 15.58 -25.12
N THR A 483 -5.28 16.05 -25.76
CA THR A 483 -3.98 16.23 -25.12
C THR A 483 -4.03 17.33 -24.06
N MET A 484 -4.69 18.46 -24.38
CA MET A 484 -4.85 19.57 -23.43
C MET A 484 -5.81 19.20 -22.29
N ASP A 485 -6.90 18.48 -22.56
CA ASP A 485 -7.80 17.96 -21.52
C ASP A 485 -7.07 16.99 -20.58
N THR A 486 -6.27 16.06 -21.13
CA THR A 486 -5.44 15.15 -20.33
C THR A 486 -4.44 15.90 -19.46
N TYR A 487 -3.80 16.93 -20.01
CA TYR A 487 -2.87 17.78 -19.27
C TYR A 487 -3.54 18.51 -18.10
N ILE A 488 -4.70 19.12 -18.35
CA ILE A 488 -5.48 19.86 -17.34
C ILE A 488 -5.92 18.93 -16.20
N ARG A 489 -6.49 17.78 -16.56
CA ARG A 489 -6.98 16.77 -15.61
C ARG A 489 -5.86 16.23 -14.73
N SER A 490 -4.74 15.84 -15.34
CA SER A 490 -3.60 15.29 -14.62
C SER A 490 -2.94 16.33 -13.72
N CYS A 491 -2.79 17.58 -14.18
CA CYS A 491 -2.34 18.67 -13.33
C CYS A 491 -3.26 18.88 -12.12
N ALA A 492 -4.59 18.91 -12.33
CA ALA A 492 -5.54 19.11 -11.24
C ALA A 492 -5.45 18.00 -10.19
N GLY A 493 -5.42 16.74 -10.63
CA GLY A 493 -5.29 15.60 -9.75
C GLY A 493 -3.99 15.59 -8.96
N TYR A 494 -2.84 15.77 -9.62
CA TYR A 494 -1.55 15.82 -8.90
C TYR A 494 -1.40 17.04 -8.00
N CYS A 495 -1.94 18.21 -8.34
CA CYS A 495 -1.96 19.36 -7.43
C CYS A 495 -2.70 19.01 -6.13
N VAL A 496 -3.93 18.51 -6.21
CA VAL A 496 -4.73 18.15 -5.03
C VAL A 496 -4.05 17.03 -4.23
N ILE A 497 -3.62 15.96 -4.89
CA ILE A 497 -3.03 14.79 -4.20
C ILE A 497 -1.71 15.16 -3.52
N THR A 498 -0.83 15.91 -4.19
CA THR A 498 0.45 16.32 -3.59
C THR A 498 0.28 17.31 -2.45
N TYR A 499 -0.77 18.14 -2.49
CA TYR A 499 -1.16 18.97 -1.35
C TYR A 499 -1.61 18.12 -0.15
N LEU A 500 -2.52 17.16 -0.37
CA LEU A 500 -3.06 16.28 0.68
C LEU A 500 -1.95 15.44 1.34
N LEU A 501 -1.07 14.88 0.53
CA LEU A 501 0.06 14.06 0.99
C LEU A 501 1.25 14.89 1.48
N GLY A 502 1.20 16.22 1.31
CA GLY A 502 2.27 17.14 1.71
C GLY A 502 3.60 16.83 1.02
N VAL A 503 3.59 16.49 -0.26
CA VAL A 503 4.80 16.13 -1.01
C VAL A 503 5.69 17.37 -1.19
N GLY A 504 6.94 17.27 -0.73
CA GLY A 504 7.96 18.32 -0.78
C GLY A 504 8.86 18.25 -2.00
N ASP A 505 9.79 19.19 -2.10
CA ASP A 505 10.86 19.23 -3.11
C ASP A 505 10.36 19.10 -4.56
N ARG A 506 9.24 19.74 -4.88
CA ARG A 506 8.77 19.77 -6.28
C ARG A 506 9.54 20.82 -7.06
N HIS A 507 10.16 20.38 -8.14
CA HIS A 507 10.87 21.20 -9.13
C HIS A 507 10.67 20.57 -10.52
N LEU A 508 11.05 21.30 -11.58
CA LEU A 508 10.72 20.94 -12.97
C LEU A 508 11.33 19.60 -13.44
N ASP A 509 12.41 19.11 -12.80
CA ASP A 509 12.94 17.76 -13.04
C ASP A 509 12.13 16.63 -12.38
N ASN A 510 11.34 16.93 -11.34
CA ASN A 510 10.47 15.95 -10.66
C ASN A 510 9.07 15.88 -11.29
N LEU A 511 8.78 16.72 -12.27
CA LEU A 511 7.53 16.76 -13.02
C LEU A 511 7.78 16.22 -14.42
N LEU A 512 7.07 15.17 -14.80
CA LEU A 512 7.25 14.51 -16.10
C LEU A 512 6.00 14.68 -16.95
N LEU A 513 6.24 14.81 -18.26
CA LEU A 513 5.24 14.94 -19.30
C LEU A 513 5.32 13.73 -20.23
N THR A 514 4.17 13.12 -20.47
CA THR A 514 4.02 12.13 -21.54
C THR A 514 3.70 12.84 -22.85
N ARG A 515 3.97 12.17 -23.98
CA ARG A 515 3.53 12.67 -25.29
C ARG A 515 2.01 12.77 -25.38
N GLY A 516 1.26 11.99 -24.60
CA GLY A 516 -0.21 12.00 -24.56
C GLY A 516 -0.82 13.18 -23.81
N GLY A 517 0.00 14.02 -23.15
CA GLY A 517 -0.48 15.18 -22.39
C GLY A 517 -0.48 14.99 -20.87
N ALA A 518 -0.42 13.75 -20.37
CA ALA A 518 -0.43 13.50 -18.93
C ALA A 518 0.83 14.06 -18.24
N LEU A 519 0.61 14.82 -17.17
CA LEU A 519 1.63 15.26 -16.22
C LEU A 519 1.62 14.32 -15.01
N PHE A 520 2.79 13.92 -14.52
CA PHE A 520 2.90 13.14 -13.30
C PHE A 520 4.18 13.47 -12.53
N HIS A 521 4.17 13.19 -11.23
CA HIS A 521 5.28 13.49 -10.33
C HIS A 521 6.11 12.23 -10.09
N ILE A 522 7.42 12.38 -10.00
CA ILE A 522 8.36 11.33 -9.58
C ILE A 522 9.12 11.75 -8.34
N ASP A 523 9.83 10.81 -7.71
CA ASP A 523 10.70 11.02 -6.55
C ASP A 523 9.91 11.55 -5.34
N PHE A 524 9.55 10.66 -4.41
CA PHE A 524 8.78 11.04 -3.22
C PHE A 524 9.64 11.07 -1.96
N GLY A 525 10.91 11.49 -2.08
CA GLY A 525 11.85 11.54 -0.95
C GLY A 525 11.47 12.48 0.20
N TYR A 526 10.54 13.42 -0.02
CA TYR A 526 10.00 14.32 1.02
C TYR A 526 8.47 14.28 1.02
N ILE A 527 7.86 13.84 2.13
CA ILE A 527 6.41 13.73 2.29
C ILE A 527 5.93 14.38 3.60
N LEU A 528 4.60 14.48 3.78
CA LEU A 528 3.99 14.95 5.03
C LEU A 528 4.52 16.32 5.49
N GLY A 529 4.64 17.24 4.52
CA GLY A 529 5.01 18.64 4.74
C GLY A 529 6.51 18.90 4.88
N ARG A 530 7.35 17.88 4.76
CA ARG A 530 8.80 18.05 4.73
C ARG A 530 9.21 18.63 3.39
N ASP A 531 10.16 19.56 3.42
CA ASP A 531 10.71 20.16 2.22
C ASP A 531 12.14 20.66 2.54
N PRO A 532 13.12 20.47 1.66
CA PRO A 532 14.45 21.07 1.84
C PRO A 532 14.39 22.61 1.77
N LYS A 533 13.36 23.18 1.15
CA LYS A 533 13.16 24.64 1.05
C LYS A 533 12.42 25.15 2.30
N PRO A 534 12.82 26.30 2.88
CA PRO A 534 12.27 26.78 4.14
C PRO A 534 10.80 27.26 4.05
N LEU A 535 10.36 27.74 2.89
CA LEU A 535 9.00 28.24 2.65
C LEU A 535 8.47 27.69 1.33
N PRO A 536 8.04 26.41 1.30
CA PRO A 536 7.46 25.85 0.10
C PRO A 536 6.10 26.47 -0.18
N PRO A 537 5.72 26.70 -1.46
CA PRO A 537 4.37 27.09 -1.79
C PRO A 537 3.40 25.99 -1.36
N PRO A 538 2.18 26.36 -0.93
CA PRO A 538 1.22 25.39 -0.41
C PRO A 538 0.73 24.44 -1.51
N MET A 539 0.49 24.96 -2.71
CA MET A 539 0.20 24.15 -3.89
C MET A 539 1.43 24.06 -4.79
N LYS A 540 1.72 22.87 -5.31
CA LYS A 540 2.86 22.62 -6.19
C LYS A 540 2.44 22.88 -7.65
N LEU A 541 2.40 24.16 -8.01
CA LEU A 541 2.03 24.64 -9.35
C LEU A 541 3.12 25.58 -9.86
N SER A 542 3.73 25.27 -11.01
CA SER A 542 4.77 26.11 -11.61
C SER A 542 4.18 27.15 -12.57
N LYS A 543 4.98 28.18 -12.87
CA LYS A 543 4.65 29.19 -13.87
C LYS A 543 4.33 28.57 -15.23
N GLU A 544 5.24 27.72 -15.68
CA GLU A 544 5.24 27.13 -17.00
C GLU A 544 4.02 26.22 -17.17
N MET A 545 3.54 25.62 -16.07
CA MET A 545 2.30 24.86 -16.07
C MET A 545 1.08 25.77 -16.29
N VAL A 546 1.01 26.92 -15.62
CA VAL A 546 -0.10 27.88 -15.79
C VAL A 546 -0.07 28.51 -17.19
N GLU A 547 1.12 28.84 -17.71
CA GLU A 547 1.28 29.32 -19.08
C GLU A 547 0.87 28.27 -20.11
N ALA A 548 1.12 26.98 -19.84
CA ALA A 548 0.67 25.89 -20.70
C ALA A 548 -0.85 25.84 -20.83
N MET A 549 -1.58 26.19 -19.77
CA MET A 549 -3.03 26.34 -19.78
C MET A 549 -3.51 27.63 -20.48
N GLY A 550 -2.61 28.51 -20.92
CA GLY A 550 -2.96 29.80 -21.52
C GLY A 550 -3.07 30.96 -20.54
N GLY A 551 -2.60 30.78 -19.29
CA GLY A 551 -2.60 31.82 -18.26
C GLY A 551 -3.87 31.86 -17.41
N VAL A 552 -3.86 32.71 -16.37
CA VAL A 552 -4.90 32.75 -15.32
C VAL A 552 -6.29 33.20 -15.79
N HIS A 553 -6.37 33.77 -16.99
CA HIS A 553 -7.60 34.27 -17.59
C HIS A 553 -8.13 33.34 -18.70
N SER A 554 -7.52 32.17 -18.91
CA SER A 554 -7.96 31.22 -19.93
C SER A 554 -9.08 30.30 -19.43
N ASP A 555 -9.93 29.86 -20.33
CA ASP A 555 -10.97 28.87 -20.04
C ASP A 555 -10.38 27.55 -19.54
N LEU A 556 -9.23 27.14 -20.08
CA LEU A 556 -8.53 25.93 -19.66
C LEU A 556 -8.04 26.02 -18.20
N TYR A 557 -7.59 27.20 -17.76
CA TYR A 557 -7.20 27.42 -16.37
C TYR A 557 -8.42 27.44 -15.44
N HIS A 558 -9.55 28.00 -15.88
CA HIS A 558 -10.81 27.91 -15.13
C HIS A 558 -11.28 26.46 -14.97
N GLU A 559 -11.18 25.64 -16.02
CA GLU A 559 -11.51 24.21 -15.96
C GLU A 559 -10.54 23.46 -15.02
N PHE A 560 -9.22 23.75 -15.09
CA PHE A 560 -8.25 23.22 -14.12
C PHE A 560 -8.66 23.47 -12.66
N ARG A 561 -9.04 24.71 -12.33
CA ARG A 561 -9.49 25.06 -10.96
C ARG A 561 -10.73 24.26 -10.56
N LYS A 562 -11.72 24.16 -11.45
CA LYS A 562 -12.94 23.38 -11.23
C LYS A 562 -12.63 21.91 -10.96
N GLN A 563 -11.72 21.32 -11.73
CA GLN A 563 -11.26 19.94 -11.52
C GLN A 563 -10.57 19.78 -10.15
N CYS A 564 -9.74 20.75 -9.73
CA CYS A 564 -9.13 20.75 -8.39
C CYS A 564 -10.19 20.76 -7.26
N TYR A 565 -11.20 21.64 -7.35
CA TYR A 565 -12.26 21.73 -6.33
C TYR A 565 -13.04 20.43 -6.23
N THR A 566 -13.46 19.90 -7.38
CA THR A 566 -14.25 18.67 -7.47
C THR A 566 -13.47 17.49 -6.90
N ALA A 567 -12.21 17.33 -7.30
CA ALA A 567 -11.33 16.29 -6.79
C ALA A 567 -11.13 16.38 -5.27
N PHE A 568 -10.89 17.59 -4.75
CA PHE A 568 -10.71 17.80 -3.31
C PHE A 568 -11.97 17.42 -2.51
N LEU A 569 -13.16 17.79 -2.98
CA LEU A 569 -14.42 17.43 -2.32
C LEU A 569 -14.67 15.91 -2.33
N HIS A 570 -14.45 15.21 -3.46
CA HIS A 570 -14.60 13.76 -3.49
C HIS A 570 -13.60 13.06 -2.57
N LEU A 571 -12.32 13.47 -2.58
CA LEU A 571 -11.33 12.88 -1.68
C LEU A 571 -11.65 13.13 -0.20
N ARG A 572 -12.23 14.29 0.15
CA ARG A 572 -12.71 14.57 1.52
C ARG A 572 -13.78 13.59 1.99
N ARG A 573 -14.70 13.17 1.11
CA ARG A 573 -15.75 12.19 1.44
C ARG A 573 -15.18 10.81 1.79
N HIS A 574 -14.03 10.46 1.22
CA HIS A 574 -13.32 9.19 1.48
C HIS A 574 -12.15 9.33 2.47
N ALA A 575 -12.15 10.40 3.29
CA ALA A 575 -11.07 10.68 4.24
C ALA A 575 -10.78 9.53 5.20
N ASN A 576 -11.82 8.86 5.73
CA ASN A 576 -11.67 7.81 6.73
C ASN A 576 -10.77 6.68 6.23
N LEU A 577 -10.98 6.20 5.00
CA LEU A 577 -10.15 5.15 4.42
C LEU A 577 -8.68 5.58 4.34
N MET A 578 -8.41 6.76 3.81
CA MET A 578 -7.03 7.25 3.68
C MET A 578 -6.36 7.41 5.04
N LEU A 579 -7.08 7.94 6.04
CA LEU A 579 -6.58 8.11 7.40
C LEU A 579 -6.34 6.76 8.11
N ASN A 580 -7.21 5.77 7.88
CA ASN A 580 -7.04 4.41 8.40
C ASN A 580 -5.80 3.74 7.81
N LEU A 581 -5.57 3.88 6.51
CA LEU A 581 -4.37 3.33 5.85
C LEU A 581 -3.09 4.00 6.37
N PHE A 582 -3.10 5.32 6.56
CA PHE A 582 -1.96 6.00 7.20
C PHE A 582 -1.77 5.57 8.65
N SER A 583 -2.84 5.33 9.40
CA SER A 583 -2.76 4.87 10.79
C SER A 583 -2.10 3.50 10.91
N LEU A 584 -2.33 2.62 9.93
CA LEU A 584 -1.68 1.31 9.87
C LEU A 584 -0.21 1.36 9.42
N MET A 585 0.25 2.50 8.90
CA MET A 585 1.65 2.68 8.45
C MET A 585 2.53 3.39 9.49
N VAL A 586 1.99 3.78 10.64
CA VAL A 586 2.71 4.51 11.70
C VAL A 586 3.96 3.75 12.16
N ASP A 587 3.87 2.42 12.27
CA ASP A 587 4.96 1.54 12.72
C ASP A 587 5.75 0.89 11.56
N ALA A 588 5.56 1.33 10.32
CA ALA A 588 6.11 0.69 9.12
C ALA A 588 7.60 1.01 8.83
N SER A 589 8.30 1.64 9.78
CA SER A 589 9.71 2.08 9.64
C SER A 589 10.02 2.85 8.34
N VAL A 590 9.01 3.52 7.77
CA VAL A 590 9.15 4.34 6.55
C VAL A 590 9.87 5.65 6.91
N PRO A 591 10.91 6.10 6.19
CA PRO A 591 11.82 7.16 6.62
C PRO A 591 11.17 8.45 7.19
N ASP A 592 10.30 9.11 6.42
CA ASP A 592 9.67 10.36 6.88
C ASP A 592 8.57 10.15 7.94
N ILE A 593 7.91 8.99 7.92
CA ILE A 593 6.90 8.61 8.92
C ILE A 593 7.58 8.32 10.26
N ALA A 594 8.67 7.54 10.24
CA ALA A 594 9.44 7.13 11.42
C ALA A 594 9.98 8.31 12.23
N LEU A 595 10.12 9.49 11.60
CA LEU A 595 10.61 10.69 12.27
C LEU A 595 9.53 11.45 13.05
N GLU A 596 8.26 11.40 12.62
CA GLU A 596 7.13 11.95 13.39
C GLU A 596 5.87 11.06 13.28
N PRO A 597 5.90 9.81 13.82
CA PRO A 597 4.84 8.83 13.60
C PRO A 597 3.47 9.32 14.09
N ASP A 598 3.43 9.89 15.31
CA ASP A 598 2.22 10.40 15.96
C ASP A 598 1.54 11.56 15.20
N LYS A 599 2.28 12.25 14.33
CA LYS A 599 1.77 13.39 13.57
C LYS A 599 1.47 13.05 12.13
N ALA A 600 1.89 11.89 11.61
CA ALA A 600 1.74 11.55 10.20
C ALA A 600 0.27 11.59 9.76
N VAL A 601 -0.61 10.89 10.48
CA VAL A 601 -2.06 10.87 10.24
C VAL A 601 -2.66 12.27 10.39
N LYS A 602 -2.30 12.97 11.47
CA LYS A 602 -2.81 14.31 11.76
C LYS A 602 -2.47 15.31 10.64
N LYS A 603 -1.26 15.26 10.09
CA LYS A 603 -0.85 16.14 8.99
C LYS A 603 -1.72 15.96 7.74
N VAL A 604 -2.10 14.72 7.40
CA VAL A 604 -3.02 14.44 6.27
C VAL A 604 -4.43 14.92 6.61
N GLN A 605 -4.89 14.65 7.84
CA GLN A 605 -6.21 15.10 8.33
C GLN A 605 -6.34 16.63 8.29
N ASP A 606 -5.32 17.37 8.75
CA ASP A 606 -5.28 18.83 8.76
C ASP A 606 -5.34 19.39 7.32
N LYS A 607 -4.81 18.67 6.32
CA LYS A 607 -4.91 19.05 4.90
C LYS A 607 -6.27 18.75 4.29
N LEU A 608 -6.98 17.73 4.78
CA LEU A 608 -8.34 17.41 4.33
C LEU A 608 -9.37 18.46 4.79
N ARG A 609 -9.07 19.20 5.87
CA ARG A 609 -9.94 20.27 6.42
C ARG A 609 -11.37 19.82 6.70
N LEU A 610 -11.52 18.64 7.31
CA LEU A 610 -12.83 18.06 7.64
C LEU A 610 -13.66 18.91 8.61
N ASP A 611 -13.04 19.93 9.22
CA ASP A 611 -13.68 20.96 10.03
C ASP A 611 -14.54 21.95 9.21
N LEU A 612 -14.32 22.04 7.90
CA LEU A 612 -15.02 22.97 7.01
C LEU A 612 -16.18 22.29 6.28
N GLY A 613 -17.26 23.04 6.02
CA GLY A 613 -18.29 22.64 5.05
C GLY A 613 -17.77 22.64 3.61
N ASP A 614 -18.51 22.05 2.67
CA ASP A 614 -18.07 21.90 1.27
C ASP A 614 -17.78 23.26 0.59
N GLU A 615 -18.62 24.28 0.79
CA GLU A 615 -18.42 25.62 0.21
C GLU A 615 -17.17 26.31 0.78
N GLU A 616 -16.99 26.23 2.11
CA GLU A 616 -15.83 26.79 2.81
C GLU A 616 -14.53 26.07 2.41
N ALA A 617 -14.59 24.76 2.20
CA ALA A 617 -13.48 23.94 1.74
C ALA A 617 -13.05 24.31 0.30
N VAL A 618 -14.01 24.59 -0.59
CA VAL A 618 -13.72 25.12 -1.93
C VAL A 618 -13.07 26.49 -1.84
N HIS A 619 -13.62 27.41 -1.04
CA HIS A 619 -13.03 28.74 -0.86
C HIS A 619 -11.60 28.66 -0.27
N TYR A 620 -11.38 27.75 0.67
CA TYR A 620 -10.06 27.47 1.22
C TYR A 620 -9.08 26.99 0.15
N LEU A 621 -9.45 25.99 -0.67
CA LEU A 621 -8.59 25.50 -1.74
C LEU A 621 -8.34 26.56 -2.82
N GLN A 622 -9.35 27.38 -3.12
CA GLN A 622 -9.23 28.52 -4.00
C GLN A 622 -8.15 29.49 -3.53
N ASN A 623 -8.15 29.87 -2.24
CA ASN A 623 -7.13 30.75 -1.69
C ASN A 623 -5.73 30.14 -1.79
N LEU A 624 -5.58 28.82 -1.58
CA LEU A 624 -4.29 28.14 -1.74
C LEU A 624 -3.78 28.19 -3.18
N LEU A 625 -4.66 28.00 -4.16
CA LEU A 625 -4.32 28.12 -5.57
C LEU A 625 -3.90 29.56 -5.91
N ASP A 626 -4.69 30.54 -5.49
CA ASP A 626 -4.45 31.95 -5.79
C ASP A 626 -3.14 32.45 -5.14
N MET A 627 -2.84 32.03 -3.91
CA MET A 627 -1.55 32.31 -3.26
C MET A 627 -0.38 31.71 -4.03
N SER A 628 -0.51 30.46 -4.48
CA SER A 628 0.56 29.75 -5.18
C SER A 628 0.85 30.39 -6.54
N VAL A 629 -0.20 30.80 -7.26
CA VAL A 629 -0.09 31.48 -8.56
C VAL A 629 0.44 32.90 -8.41
N THR A 630 0.00 33.63 -7.38
CA THR A 630 0.50 34.99 -7.11
C THR A 630 1.98 34.97 -6.75
N ALA A 631 2.43 34.00 -5.94
CA ALA A 631 3.85 33.84 -5.63
C ALA A 631 4.67 33.58 -6.90
N VAL A 632 4.14 32.76 -7.81
CA VAL A 632 4.73 32.49 -9.12
C VAL A 632 4.81 33.75 -9.99
N MET A 633 3.75 34.57 -10.00
CA MET A 633 3.69 35.81 -10.77
C MET A 633 4.54 36.93 -10.17
N ALA A 634 4.68 37.00 -8.84
CA ALA A 634 5.52 37.98 -8.17
C ALA A 634 6.99 37.84 -8.58
N VAL A 635 7.48 36.60 -8.71
CA VAL A 635 8.82 36.31 -9.25
C VAL A 635 8.98 36.85 -10.68
N LEU A 636 7.92 36.83 -11.50
CA LEU A 636 7.96 37.40 -12.84
C LEU A 636 7.97 38.90 -12.88
N VAL A 637 7.13 39.54 -12.08
CA VAL A 637 7.13 41.00 -11.97
C VAL A 637 8.50 41.48 -11.51
N GLU A 638 9.14 40.77 -10.58
CA GLU A 638 10.50 41.08 -10.12
C GLU A 638 11.56 40.84 -11.21
N GLN A 639 11.48 39.75 -11.98
CA GLN A 639 12.38 39.48 -13.12
C GLN A 639 12.21 40.52 -14.24
N PHE A 640 10.97 40.87 -14.59
CA PHE A 640 10.67 41.94 -15.55
C PHE A 640 11.16 43.29 -15.04
N HIS A 641 11.03 43.59 -13.75
CA HIS A 641 11.54 44.82 -13.17
C HIS A 641 13.07 44.88 -13.23
N LYS A 642 13.78 43.78 -12.93
CA LYS A 642 15.24 43.68 -13.09
C LYS A 642 15.69 43.81 -14.54
N PHE A 643 14.97 43.21 -15.49
CA PHE A 643 15.24 43.35 -16.92
C PHE A 643 15.00 44.79 -17.39
N ALA A 644 13.87 45.41 -17.01
CA ALA A 644 13.57 46.80 -17.32
C ALA A 644 14.58 47.79 -16.70
N GLN A 645 15.14 47.48 -15.52
CA GLN A 645 16.23 48.24 -14.91
C GLN A 645 17.57 48.06 -15.66
N TYR A 646 17.83 46.87 -16.20
CA TYR A 646 19.03 46.60 -17.01
C TYR A 646 19.04 47.40 -18.32
N TRP A 647 17.88 47.54 -18.98
CA TRP A 647 17.72 48.36 -20.19
C TRP A 647 17.57 49.87 -19.93
N ARG A 648 17.44 50.27 -18.66
CA ARG A 648 17.47 51.68 -18.22
C ARG A 648 18.89 52.18 -17.90
N LYS A 649 19.89 51.32 -17.92
CA LYS A 649 21.32 51.67 -18.01
C LYS A 649 21.78 51.51 -19.45
#